data_AF-A0A2A9NIQ7-F1
#
_entry.id   AF-A0A2A9NIQ7-F1
#
_cell.length_a   1.000
_cell.length_b   1.000
_cell.length_c   1.000
_cell.angle_alpha   90.00
_cell.angle_beta   90.00
_cell.angle_gamma   90.00
#
_symmetry.space_group_name_H-M   'P 1'
#
loop_
_entity.id
_entity.type
_entity.pdbx_description
1 polymer ?
#
loop_
_entity_poly.entity_id
_entity_poly.type
_entity_poly.pdbx_seq_one_letter_code
_entity_poly.pdbx_strand_id
1 'polypeptide(L)'
;MSASDPTCYTVVFESASETQTASELRSALEKGSDEVKLETLRKIIVSTINGNPQPTLMMPIIQYVMPSRNKQLKKLLHFYWEVCPKYDDNGKLKQEMILVVNAIRNDLQHPNEYIRGATLRFLQKIAKEAELLEPLIPTCRSCLEHRHSYVRKNAVFAVYSIYREFEHLIPDAPELIHTFLIAESDSTCKRNAFVFLSHCAMPKAVEYILSIYDTISGLDEALQMSIIEVIRLDCKDDSTHRSRYIRCIFELLNASSHAVKYEAATTLTTLTQNPTAVKAAASCLINLVVKESDNNVKLIVLDRIEALRSKHGQVLDGLIMDVIQVLSSADMEVRRKAMNIVLSMTSSRNVEEVVQFLKKQLQKTQGADFEKAAEYRQLLIQSIHVLAIKFSEIAATVVHALMDFLGDTNNPSALDVVSFVREVVEKFPQLRKTITEKLTQTLTEIKSGKVFRGVLWILGEYIEDVTDILSALQEIRKVLGEIPILASEQKLLDDATAEGGEESEDKEKPKTEGGGRPKVLADGTYATETAFSSASAARLEAVKAAAKPPLRTLILGGDFFTSAVLAAALTKLVLRFSEKSQDAVSTNGLRAEAMLIMTSIIRVGQSKFVTVPIDEDSNERIMNCVQTLSELDQKPVVHDIFLHDTRAAYSKMLGAQEKRAAEKKEAESTKTAAVQVDDLLTFRQFSKKTADDVIDYDADVGRATGAGEVQEDFMSNLSRISQLTGFSDPVYAEAYVKMHGFDILLDVLLVNQTSDTLQNLCLDFATLGDLKIVERPSVYTIAPHGFQSIKATIKVSSTETGVIFGSILWEGPNLAECCVILNDIHIDIMDYIKPAYCNEAQFRSMWTEFEWENRVNVSNTMSDPREYLKHVMKATNMACLTPEGALSGDCDFLSANLYARSLFEKSLKRVTNTAVPLFSLCAILPSLELNLLSGLILGSSFYSLNNKILPLHTLSPGSGEDALANLSIERTETGTITGHVRIRSKTQGIALSLGDRITMGK
;
A
#
# COMPACT_ATOMS: atom_id res chain seq x y z
N MET A 1 12.51 45.62 28.29
CA MET A 1 12.12 44.85 27.10
C MET A 1 13.40 44.63 26.32
N SER A 2 14.05 43.49 26.55
CA SER A 2 15.25 43.09 25.80
C SER A 2 14.84 42.84 24.35
N ALA A 3 15.61 43.38 23.41
CA ALA A 3 15.43 43.10 22.00
C ALA A 3 15.42 41.57 21.80
N SER A 4 14.39 41.04 21.16
CA SER A 4 14.34 39.65 20.74
C SER A 4 15.47 39.42 19.75
N ASP A 5 16.48 38.61 20.10
CA ASP A 5 17.47 38.16 19.14
C ASP A 5 16.76 37.53 17.93
N PRO A 6 17.18 37.85 16.70
CA PRO A 6 16.57 37.26 15.51
C PRO A 6 16.81 35.75 15.55
N THR A 7 15.74 35.00 15.75
CA THR A 7 15.73 33.53 15.74
C THR A 7 16.30 33.01 14.42
N CYS A 8 17.41 32.28 14.49
CA CYS A 8 18.00 31.57 13.36
C CYS A 8 17.12 30.35 13.01
N TYR A 9 16.50 30.35 11.84
CA TYR A 9 15.62 29.27 11.40
C TYR A 9 16.30 28.26 10.46
N THR A 10 17.54 28.51 10.02
CA THR A 10 18.26 27.66 9.07
C THR A 10 19.76 27.80 9.25
N VAL A 11 20.41 26.79 9.84
CA VAL A 11 21.88 26.74 9.91
C VAL A 11 22.40 26.16 8.59
N VAL A 12 23.12 26.97 7.81
CA VAL A 12 23.77 26.48 6.59
C VAL A 12 25.13 25.92 6.99
N PHE A 13 25.32 24.60 6.77
CA PHE A 13 26.59 23.92 7.02
C PHE A 13 27.73 24.62 6.28
N GLU A 14 28.68 25.16 7.04
CA GLU A 14 29.92 25.73 6.52
C GLU A 14 31.02 24.69 6.67
N SER A 15 31.61 24.28 5.54
CA SER A 15 32.76 23.37 5.52
C SER A 15 33.93 24.06 6.21
N ALA A 16 34.33 23.56 7.40
CA ALA A 16 35.41 23.99 8.29
C ALA A 16 36.57 24.80 7.65
N SER A 17 36.26 26.03 7.23
CA SER A 17 37.20 27.00 6.69
C SER A 17 37.24 28.11 7.71
N GLU A 18 38.44 28.53 8.11
CA GLU A 18 38.68 29.58 9.10
C GLU A 18 37.71 30.76 8.90
N THR A 19 36.99 31.12 9.97
CA THR A 19 36.14 32.33 9.98
C THR A 19 37.00 33.53 9.65
N GLN A 20 36.90 34.02 8.41
CA GLN A 20 37.64 35.19 7.94
C GLN A 20 37.29 36.40 8.80
N THR A 21 38.30 37.17 9.19
CA THR A 21 38.09 38.34 10.04
C THR A 21 37.35 39.44 9.26
N ALA A 22 36.56 40.28 9.97
CA ALA A 22 35.82 41.38 9.35
C ALA A 22 36.73 42.35 8.55
N SER A 23 38.02 42.45 8.92
CA SER A 23 39.01 43.26 8.17
C SER A 23 39.36 42.65 6.81
N GLU A 24 39.51 41.33 6.72
CA GLU A 24 39.81 40.61 5.48
C GLU A 24 38.62 40.66 4.53
N LEU A 25 37.41 40.44 5.05
CA LEU A 25 36.17 40.56 4.29
C LEU A 25 36.00 41.98 3.73
N ARG A 26 36.32 43.02 4.52
CA ARG A 26 36.30 44.41 4.05
C ARG A 26 37.30 44.65 2.92
N SER A 27 38.55 44.20 3.06
CA SER A 27 39.57 44.35 2.01
C SER A 27 39.18 43.60 0.72
N ALA A 28 38.56 42.43 0.86
CA ALA A 28 38.05 41.65 -0.28
C ALA A 28 36.90 42.38 -1.02
N LEU A 29 36.02 43.08 -0.29
CA LEU A 29 34.96 43.90 -0.89
C LEU A 29 35.49 45.18 -1.55
N GLU A 30 36.55 45.79 -1.00
CA GLU A 30 37.14 47.03 -1.52
C GLU A 30 37.99 46.79 -2.77
N LYS A 31 38.87 45.78 -2.77
CA LYS A 31 39.89 45.55 -3.80
C LYS A 31 39.64 44.31 -4.68
N GLY A 32 38.69 43.44 -4.33
CA GLY A 32 38.41 42.21 -5.06
C GLY A 32 37.75 42.43 -6.42
N SER A 33 37.89 41.45 -7.33
CA SER A 33 37.09 41.39 -8.56
C SER A 33 35.62 41.11 -8.27
N ASP A 34 34.72 41.30 -9.24
CA ASP A 34 33.29 41.02 -9.06
C ASP A 34 33.00 39.57 -8.62
N GLU A 35 33.83 38.61 -9.02
CA GLU A 35 33.72 37.20 -8.60
C GLU A 35 34.12 37.01 -7.14
N VAL A 36 35.21 37.64 -6.71
CA VAL A 36 35.65 37.62 -5.31
C VAL A 36 34.59 38.29 -4.43
N LYS A 37 34.07 39.45 -4.84
CA LYS A 37 32.97 40.13 -4.14
C LYS A 37 31.73 39.25 -4.00
N LEU A 38 31.45 38.42 -4.99
CA LEU A 38 30.29 37.52 -4.98
C LEU A 38 30.48 36.41 -3.96
N GLU A 39 31.65 35.79 -3.92
CA GLU A 39 31.98 34.79 -2.91
C GLU A 39 32.02 35.39 -1.51
N THR A 40 32.62 36.57 -1.34
CA THR A 40 32.68 37.31 -0.08
C THR A 40 31.29 37.66 0.43
N LEU A 41 30.40 38.20 -0.42
CA LEU A 41 29.02 38.52 -0.02
C LEU A 41 28.22 37.25 0.34
N ARG A 42 28.48 36.12 -0.34
CA ARG A 42 27.86 34.83 0.02
C ARG A 42 28.28 34.38 1.42
N LYS A 43 29.57 34.46 1.74
CA LYS A 43 30.10 34.14 3.08
C LYS A 43 29.48 35.03 4.15
N ILE A 44 29.36 36.33 3.88
CA ILE A 44 28.72 37.29 4.80
C ILE A 44 27.25 36.92 5.04
N ILE A 45 26.49 36.57 4.00
CA ILE A 45 25.08 36.16 4.15
C ILE A 45 24.96 34.90 5.00
N VAL A 46 25.78 33.88 4.72
CA VAL A 46 25.79 32.62 5.50
C VAL A 46 26.14 32.89 6.96
N SER A 47 27.17 33.69 7.22
CA SER A 47 27.56 34.09 8.57
C SER A 47 26.44 34.85 9.31
N THR A 48 25.75 35.75 8.61
CA THR A 48 24.62 36.52 9.17
C THR A 48 23.42 35.62 9.47
N ILE A 49 23.10 34.66 8.58
CA ILE A 49 22.05 33.67 8.80
C ILE A 49 22.36 32.79 10.01
N ASN A 50 23.63 32.40 10.18
CA ASN A 50 24.11 31.59 11.31
C ASN A 50 24.17 32.37 12.65
N GLY A 51 23.63 33.59 12.72
CA GLY A 51 23.54 34.37 13.95
C GLY A 51 24.76 35.23 14.29
N ASN A 52 25.73 35.36 13.37
CA ASN A 52 26.90 36.22 13.52
C ASN A 52 26.81 37.46 12.60
N PRO A 53 25.93 38.44 12.88
CA PRO A 53 25.82 39.63 12.06
C PRO A 53 27.09 40.49 12.17
N GLN A 54 27.65 40.90 11.03
CA GLN A 54 28.80 41.81 10.96
C GLN A 54 28.35 43.22 10.51
N PRO A 55 27.81 44.07 11.42
CA PRO A 55 27.24 45.37 11.06
C PRO A 55 28.26 46.35 10.46
N THR A 56 29.54 46.21 10.81
CA THR A 56 30.65 47.05 10.31
C THR A 56 30.89 46.90 8.80
N LEU A 57 30.43 45.81 8.18
CA LEU A 57 30.55 45.56 6.74
C LEU A 57 29.42 46.17 5.91
N MET A 58 28.36 46.69 6.54
CA MET A 58 27.22 47.27 5.82
C MET A 58 27.64 48.45 4.93
N MET A 59 28.46 49.37 5.44
CA MET A 59 28.92 50.54 4.66
C MET A 59 29.84 50.17 3.50
N PRO A 60 30.86 49.29 3.67
CA PRO A 60 31.61 48.74 2.54
C PRO A 60 30.74 48.08 1.45
N ILE A 61 29.69 47.35 1.84
CA ILE A 61 28.75 46.74 0.88
C ILE A 61 28.00 47.81 0.09
N ILE A 62 27.50 48.86 0.77
CA ILE A 62 26.82 50.00 0.13
C ILE A 62 27.77 50.75 -0.83
N GLN A 63 29.04 50.93 -0.47
CA GLN A 63 29.98 51.69 -1.30
C GLN A 63 30.53 50.90 -2.49
N TYR A 64 30.85 49.61 -2.31
CA TYR A 64 31.65 48.86 -3.30
C TYR A 64 30.90 47.74 -4.01
N VAL A 65 29.73 47.32 -3.51
CA VAL A 65 28.92 46.24 -4.10
C VAL A 65 27.65 46.78 -4.75
N MET A 66 26.93 47.68 -4.06
CA MET A 66 25.69 48.27 -4.56
C MET A 66 25.81 48.97 -5.93
N PRO A 67 26.91 49.69 -6.24
CA PRO A 67 27.07 50.32 -7.56
C PRO A 67 27.43 49.33 -8.69
N SER A 68 27.72 48.06 -8.37
CA SER A 68 28.13 47.08 -9.38
C SER A 68 27.02 46.81 -10.40
N ARG A 69 27.42 46.65 -11.66
CA ARG A 69 26.52 46.33 -12.79
C ARG A 69 26.30 44.82 -12.95
N ASN A 70 27.01 43.99 -12.19
CA ASN A 70 26.91 42.55 -12.30
C ASN A 70 25.55 42.04 -11.76
N LYS A 71 24.82 41.33 -12.61
CA LYS A 71 23.47 40.79 -12.30
C LYS A 71 23.48 39.82 -11.12
N GLN A 72 24.51 39.00 -10.99
CA GLN A 72 24.60 38.00 -9.92
C GLN A 72 24.87 38.66 -8.57
N LEU A 73 25.76 39.67 -8.54
CA LEU A 73 26.01 40.48 -7.34
C LEU A 73 24.75 41.21 -6.88
N LYS A 74 24.00 41.84 -7.81
CA LYS A 74 22.73 42.50 -7.45
C LYS A 74 21.69 41.52 -6.87
N LYS A 75 21.58 40.31 -7.42
CA LYS A 75 20.69 39.28 -6.87
C LYS A 75 21.11 38.87 -5.47
N LEU A 76 22.41 38.71 -5.24
CA LEU A 76 22.95 38.35 -3.92
C LEU A 76 22.78 39.49 -2.91
N LEU A 77 22.88 40.73 -3.38
CA LEU A 77 22.61 41.93 -2.58
C LEU A 77 21.16 41.95 -2.06
N HIS A 78 20.16 41.55 -2.87
CA HIS A 78 18.78 41.41 -2.38
C HIS A 78 18.64 40.40 -1.23
N PHE A 79 19.38 39.27 -1.29
CA PHE A 79 19.39 38.30 -0.19
C PHE A 79 20.06 38.87 1.06
N TYR A 80 21.13 39.65 0.89
CA TYR A 80 21.75 40.33 2.03
C TYR A 80 20.79 41.29 2.74
N TRP A 81 20.02 42.09 2.00
CA TRP A 81 19.05 43.02 2.60
C TRP A 81 17.89 42.32 3.30
N GLU A 82 17.56 41.10 2.91
CA GLU A 82 16.54 40.29 3.60
C GLU A 82 17.00 39.91 5.01
N VAL A 83 18.29 39.55 5.16
CA VAL A 83 18.86 39.00 6.41
C VAL A 83 19.45 40.09 7.32
N CYS A 84 19.93 41.21 6.77
CA CYS A 84 20.64 42.24 7.53
C CYS A 84 19.76 42.89 8.63
N PRO A 85 20.31 43.15 9.84
CA PRO A 85 19.60 43.88 10.90
C PRO A 85 19.46 45.37 10.56
N LYS A 86 18.21 45.82 10.40
CA LYS A 86 17.85 47.14 9.85
C LYS A 86 17.59 48.20 10.93
N TYR A 87 17.24 47.75 12.12
CA TYR A 87 17.01 48.60 13.28
C TYR A 87 18.24 48.57 14.19
N ASP A 88 18.47 49.68 14.89
CA ASP A 88 19.43 49.77 15.98
C ASP A 88 18.87 49.14 17.26
N ASP A 89 19.71 48.97 18.28
CA ASP A 89 19.35 48.43 19.60
C ASP A 89 18.20 49.19 20.29
N ASN A 90 17.97 50.45 19.86
CA ASN A 90 16.90 51.33 20.32
C ASN A 90 15.59 51.23 19.49
N GLY A 91 15.52 50.32 18.51
CA GLY A 91 14.37 50.13 17.61
C GLY A 91 14.17 51.22 16.56
N LYS A 92 15.17 52.09 16.34
CA LYS A 92 15.14 53.10 15.26
C LYS A 92 15.81 52.56 14.00
N LEU A 93 15.32 52.97 12.83
CA LEU A 93 15.91 52.59 11.56
C LEU A 93 17.32 53.20 11.39
N LYS A 94 18.28 52.37 10.98
CA LYS A 94 19.66 52.77 10.70
C LYS A 94 19.75 53.84 9.61
N GLN A 95 20.60 54.86 9.79
CA GLN A 95 20.73 55.95 8.82
C GLN A 95 21.21 55.47 7.44
N GLU A 96 22.01 54.41 7.41
CA GLU A 96 22.50 53.77 6.19
C GLU A 96 21.36 53.20 5.33
N MET A 97 20.23 52.84 5.94
CA MET A 97 19.08 52.30 5.22
C MET A 97 18.42 53.34 4.31
N ILE A 98 18.58 54.63 4.58
CA ILE A 98 18.10 55.71 3.70
C ILE A 98 18.82 55.63 2.34
N LEU A 99 20.12 55.32 2.33
CA LEU A 99 20.90 55.13 1.11
C LEU A 99 20.43 53.89 0.34
N VAL A 100 20.09 52.83 1.07
CA VAL A 100 19.56 51.59 0.50
C VAL A 100 18.19 51.83 -0.15
N VAL A 101 17.28 52.55 0.51
CA VAL A 101 15.97 52.92 -0.06
C VAL A 101 16.14 53.74 -1.35
N ASN A 102 17.06 54.70 -1.36
CA ASN A 102 17.34 55.49 -2.56
C ASN A 102 17.89 54.62 -3.71
N ALA A 103 18.75 53.65 -3.40
CA ALA A 103 19.26 52.71 -4.39
C ALA A 103 18.16 51.77 -4.93
N ILE A 104 17.30 51.24 -4.06
CA ILE A 104 16.15 50.42 -4.45
C ILE A 104 15.21 51.23 -5.35
N ARG A 105 14.96 52.50 -5.01
CA ARG A 105 14.14 53.41 -5.84
C ARG A 105 14.75 53.59 -7.23
N ASN A 106 16.07 53.76 -7.34
CA ASN A 106 16.77 53.85 -8.61
C ASN A 106 16.68 52.54 -9.40
N ASP A 107 16.78 51.39 -8.73
CA ASP A 107 16.63 50.07 -9.36
C ASP A 107 15.20 49.82 -9.88
N LEU A 108 14.17 50.31 -9.18
CA LEU A 108 12.78 50.30 -9.66
C LEU A 108 12.56 51.21 -10.88
N GLN A 109 13.40 52.23 -11.06
CA GLN A 109 13.40 53.13 -12.21
C GLN A 109 14.43 52.75 -13.28
N HIS A 110 15.16 51.65 -13.09
CA HIS A 110 16.25 51.25 -13.98
C HIS A 110 15.73 50.86 -15.37
N PRO A 111 16.38 51.22 -16.49
CA PRO A 111 15.88 50.91 -17.83
C PRO A 111 15.70 49.40 -18.10
N ASN A 112 16.49 48.55 -17.45
CA ASN A 112 16.39 47.09 -17.54
C ASN A 112 15.20 46.53 -16.72
N GLU A 113 14.26 45.91 -17.43
CA GLU A 113 13.04 45.29 -16.92
C GLU A 113 13.29 44.12 -15.96
N TYR A 114 14.39 43.38 -16.13
CA TYR A 114 14.73 42.25 -15.26
C TYR A 114 15.18 42.73 -13.88
N ILE A 115 15.89 43.86 -13.82
CA ILE A 115 16.31 44.48 -12.57
C ILE A 115 15.07 44.99 -11.83
N ARG A 116 14.19 45.76 -12.51
CA ARG A 116 12.91 46.20 -11.92
C ARG A 116 12.09 45.03 -11.37
N GLY A 117 11.89 43.97 -12.15
CA GLY A 117 11.10 42.82 -11.71
C GLY A 117 11.77 42.00 -10.60
N ALA A 118 13.11 41.93 -10.57
CA ALA A 118 13.82 41.31 -9.45
C ALA A 118 13.68 42.14 -8.15
N THR A 119 13.77 43.47 -8.25
CA THR A 119 13.58 44.39 -7.14
C THR A 119 12.13 44.34 -6.63
N LEU A 120 11.12 44.32 -7.51
CA LEU A 120 9.71 44.17 -7.11
C LEU A 120 9.44 42.86 -6.36
N ARG A 121 10.08 41.75 -6.76
CA ARG A 121 10.01 40.48 -6.01
C ARG A 121 10.71 40.56 -4.66
N PHE A 122 11.81 41.31 -4.58
CA PHE A 122 12.48 41.58 -3.32
C PHE A 122 11.60 42.41 -2.38
N LEU A 123 10.86 43.41 -2.89
CA LEU A 123 9.91 44.19 -2.08
C LEU A 123 8.85 43.34 -1.39
N GLN A 124 8.40 42.25 -2.02
CA GLN A 124 7.45 41.31 -1.42
C GLN A 124 7.99 40.66 -0.15
N LYS A 125 9.32 40.50 -0.03
CA LYS A 125 9.97 39.87 1.13
C LYS A 125 10.21 40.85 2.28
N ILE A 126 10.45 42.13 1.98
CA ILE A 126 10.60 43.20 2.99
C ILE A 126 9.27 43.89 3.32
N ALA A 127 8.14 43.29 2.93
CA ALA A 127 6.80 43.86 3.08
C ALA A 127 6.40 44.18 4.54
N LYS A 128 7.13 43.67 5.53
CA LYS A 128 6.90 43.88 6.97
C LYS A 128 7.47 45.19 7.52
N GLU A 129 8.22 45.96 6.72
CA GLU A 129 8.96 47.13 7.18
C GLU A 129 8.37 48.43 6.61
N ALA A 130 7.40 49.02 7.32
CA ALA A 130 6.63 50.16 6.84
C ALA A 130 7.49 51.38 6.47
N GLU A 131 8.47 51.74 7.31
CA GLU A 131 9.31 52.94 7.11
C GLU A 131 10.17 52.88 5.83
N LEU A 132 10.54 51.68 5.37
CA LEU A 132 11.33 51.49 4.15
C LEU A 132 10.45 51.50 2.88
N LEU A 133 9.19 51.09 3.02
CA LEU A 133 8.27 50.93 1.89
C LEU A 133 7.62 52.25 1.52
N GLU A 134 7.31 53.12 2.48
CA GLU A 134 6.61 54.38 2.26
C GLU A 134 7.23 55.23 1.12
N PRO A 135 8.57 55.44 1.05
CA PRO A 135 9.19 56.20 -0.04
C PRO A 135 9.15 55.51 -1.41
N LEU A 136 8.93 54.18 -1.44
CA LEU A 136 8.99 53.35 -2.64
C LEU A 136 7.63 53.19 -3.32
N ILE A 137 6.51 53.45 -2.61
CA ILE A 137 5.14 53.28 -3.11
C ILE A 137 4.88 54.01 -4.43
N PRO A 138 5.26 55.29 -4.62
CA PRO A 138 4.98 56.00 -5.87
C PRO A 138 5.66 55.33 -7.08
N THR A 139 6.89 54.86 -6.88
CA THR A 139 7.64 54.10 -7.89
C THR A 139 7.00 52.75 -8.18
N CYS A 140 6.51 52.04 -7.16
CA CYS A 140 5.81 50.76 -7.34
C CYS A 140 4.53 50.95 -8.15
N ARG A 141 3.76 52.02 -7.90
CA ARG A 141 2.57 52.37 -8.69
C ARG A 141 2.93 52.65 -10.15
N SER A 142 4.00 53.41 -10.41
CA SER A 142 4.47 53.67 -11.78
C SER A 142 4.86 52.40 -12.54
N CYS A 143 5.28 51.34 -11.82
CA CYS A 143 5.62 50.06 -12.44
C CYS A 143 4.39 49.28 -12.95
N LEU A 144 3.17 49.61 -12.51
CA LEU A 144 1.93 49.02 -13.04
C LEU A 144 1.65 49.48 -14.48
N GLU A 145 2.11 50.67 -14.87
CA GLU A 145 1.91 51.23 -16.22
C GLU A 145 3.08 50.92 -17.17
N HIS A 146 4.04 50.12 -16.72
CA HIS A 146 5.25 49.86 -17.49
C HIS A 146 4.96 49.09 -18.79
N ARG A 147 5.68 49.38 -19.88
CA ARG A 147 5.47 48.75 -21.21
C ARG A 147 5.55 47.22 -21.21
N HIS A 148 6.44 46.65 -20.39
CA HIS A 148 6.67 45.19 -20.34
C HIS A 148 5.81 44.50 -19.27
N SER A 149 5.05 43.47 -19.67
CA SER A 149 4.18 42.67 -18.78
C SER A 149 4.93 41.99 -17.63
N TYR A 150 6.20 41.62 -17.84
CA TYR A 150 7.06 41.07 -16.79
C TYR A 150 7.20 42.00 -15.57
N VAL A 151 7.23 43.32 -15.77
CA VAL A 151 7.31 44.28 -14.66
C VAL A 151 5.93 44.43 -14.02
N ARG A 152 4.88 44.60 -14.83
CA ARG A 152 3.50 44.77 -14.36
C ARG A 152 3.03 43.60 -13.48
N LYS A 153 3.26 42.35 -13.90
CA LYS A 153 2.87 41.16 -13.12
C LYS A 153 3.54 41.07 -11.75
N ASN A 154 4.79 41.52 -11.64
CA ASN A 154 5.54 41.54 -10.37
C ASN A 154 5.14 42.75 -9.53
N ALA A 155 4.78 43.88 -10.16
CA ALA A 155 4.29 45.07 -9.49
C ALA A 155 2.94 44.82 -8.81
N VAL A 156 2.03 44.10 -9.47
CA VAL A 156 0.75 43.68 -8.87
C VAL A 156 0.96 42.91 -7.56
N PHE A 157 1.86 41.90 -7.55
CA PHE A 157 2.14 41.16 -6.32
C PHE A 157 2.97 41.94 -5.30
N ALA A 158 3.80 42.90 -5.71
CA ALA A 158 4.43 43.80 -4.76
C ALA A 158 3.39 44.66 -4.04
N VAL A 159 2.43 45.24 -4.79
CA VAL A 159 1.29 45.98 -4.21
C VAL A 159 0.42 45.07 -3.35
N TYR A 160 0.21 43.81 -3.76
CA TYR A 160 -0.46 42.79 -2.95
C TYR A 160 0.17 42.60 -1.58
N SER A 161 1.47 42.31 -1.54
CA SER A 161 2.17 42.08 -0.29
C SER A 161 2.17 43.33 0.60
N ILE A 162 2.35 44.52 0.02
CA ILE A 162 2.34 45.77 0.79
C ILE A 162 0.95 46.05 1.38
N TYR A 163 -0.11 45.94 0.58
CA TYR A 163 -1.47 46.22 1.03
C TYR A 163 -1.95 45.23 2.10
N ARG A 164 -1.59 43.95 1.97
CA ARG A 164 -1.99 42.90 2.92
C ARG A 164 -1.38 43.11 4.31
N GLU A 165 -0.12 43.55 4.39
CA GLU A 165 0.53 43.82 5.68
C GLU A 165 0.19 45.23 6.21
N PHE A 166 0.08 46.23 5.30
CA PHE A 166 -0.15 47.64 5.65
C PHE A 166 -1.20 48.29 4.74
N GLU A 167 -2.47 48.10 5.08
CA GLU A 167 -3.60 48.66 4.32
C GLU A 167 -3.57 50.19 4.20
N HIS A 168 -3.13 50.89 5.26
CA HIS A 168 -3.07 52.36 5.31
C HIS A 168 -2.07 52.99 4.34
N LEU A 169 -1.07 52.24 3.87
CA LEU A 169 -0.04 52.76 2.95
C LEU A 169 -0.58 52.95 1.52
N ILE A 170 -1.55 52.11 1.10
CA ILE A 170 -2.15 52.15 -0.24
C ILE A 170 -3.67 51.90 -0.12
N PRO A 171 -4.45 52.82 0.46
CA PRO A 171 -5.88 52.58 0.74
C PRO A 171 -6.72 52.41 -0.55
N ASP A 172 -6.27 53.01 -1.65
CA ASP A 172 -6.88 52.94 -2.99
C ASP A 172 -6.44 51.70 -3.81
N ALA A 173 -5.64 50.78 -3.24
CA ALA A 173 -5.12 49.62 -3.96
C ALA A 173 -6.21 48.77 -4.63
N PRO A 174 -7.35 48.45 -3.98
CA PRO A 174 -8.41 47.66 -4.60
C PRO A 174 -9.07 48.32 -5.82
N GLU A 175 -9.20 49.65 -5.84
CA GLU A 175 -9.72 50.39 -7.00
C GLU A 175 -8.71 50.45 -8.14
N LEU A 176 -7.45 50.71 -7.79
CA LEU A 176 -6.34 50.76 -8.74
C LEU A 176 -6.18 49.42 -9.47
N ILE A 177 -6.16 48.29 -8.73
CA ILE A 177 -5.98 46.97 -9.31
C ILE A 177 -7.22 46.52 -10.11
N HIS A 178 -8.42 46.93 -9.70
CA HIS A 178 -9.61 46.65 -10.50
C HIS A 178 -9.59 47.36 -11.86
N THR A 179 -9.21 48.65 -11.87
CA THR A 179 -9.05 49.42 -13.11
C THR A 179 -7.95 48.82 -13.99
N PHE A 180 -6.83 48.42 -13.38
CA PHE A 180 -5.74 47.71 -14.04
C PHE A 180 -6.21 46.39 -14.68
N LEU A 181 -6.99 45.58 -13.97
CA LEU A 181 -7.51 44.30 -14.45
C LEU A 181 -8.38 44.45 -15.70
N ILE A 182 -9.21 45.50 -15.76
CA ILE A 182 -10.07 45.79 -16.91
C ILE A 182 -9.25 46.26 -18.12
N ALA A 183 -8.24 47.11 -17.90
CA ALA A 183 -7.44 47.72 -18.97
C ALA A 183 -6.37 46.78 -19.55
N GLU A 184 -5.87 45.83 -18.74
CA GLU A 184 -4.76 44.96 -19.11
C GLU A 184 -5.14 43.95 -20.22
N SER A 185 -4.16 43.53 -21.02
CA SER A 185 -4.35 42.52 -22.08
C SER A 185 -3.64 41.19 -21.80
N ASP A 186 -2.54 41.21 -21.05
CA ASP A 186 -1.74 40.03 -20.73
C ASP A 186 -2.42 39.11 -19.70
N SER A 187 -2.52 37.81 -20.03
CA SER A 187 -3.22 36.81 -19.20
C SER A 187 -2.60 36.63 -17.81
N THR A 188 -1.26 36.67 -17.71
CA THR A 188 -0.56 36.48 -16.43
C THR A 188 -0.77 37.67 -15.51
N CYS A 189 -0.74 38.88 -16.07
CA CYS A 189 -1.02 40.11 -15.32
C CYS A 189 -2.47 40.12 -14.82
N LYS A 190 -3.44 39.75 -15.67
CA LYS A 190 -4.85 39.60 -15.28
C LYS A 190 -5.03 38.61 -14.15
N ARG A 191 -4.42 37.41 -14.25
CA ARG A 191 -4.49 36.39 -13.20
C ARG A 191 -3.96 36.93 -11.87
N ASN A 192 -2.80 37.59 -11.86
CA ASN A 192 -2.24 38.13 -10.61
C ASN A 192 -3.11 39.23 -10.01
N ALA A 193 -3.67 40.12 -10.86
CA ALA A 193 -4.57 41.17 -10.41
C ALA A 193 -5.88 40.61 -9.88
N PHE A 194 -6.41 39.57 -10.51
CA PHE A 194 -7.60 38.86 -10.05
C PHE A 194 -7.36 38.16 -8.70
N VAL A 195 -6.21 37.49 -8.53
CA VAL A 195 -5.82 36.87 -7.23
C VAL A 195 -5.65 37.93 -6.13
N PHE A 196 -5.09 39.11 -6.45
CA PHE A 196 -5.07 40.22 -5.50
C PHE A 196 -6.49 40.58 -5.04
N LEU A 197 -7.42 40.77 -5.98
CA LEU A 197 -8.79 41.15 -5.66
C LEU A 197 -9.54 40.04 -4.91
N SER A 198 -9.31 38.77 -5.23
CA SER A 198 -9.99 37.66 -4.55
C SER A 198 -9.66 37.59 -3.06
N HIS A 199 -8.42 37.91 -2.67
CA HIS A 199 -8.01 37.89 -1.27
C HIS A 199 -8.30 39.20 -0.54
N CYS A 200 -8.16 40.35 -1.20
CA CYS A 200 -8.27 41.66 -0.56
C CYS A 200 -9.65 42.31 -0.68
N ALA A 201 -10.36 42.09 -1.79
CA ALA A 201 -11.62 42.77 -2.11
C ALA A 201 -12.55 41.88 -2.95
N MET A 202 -13.07 40.81 -2.34
CA MET A 202 -13.93 39.81 -2.99
C MET A 202 -15.09 40.41 -3.82
N PRO A 203 -15.82 41.45 -3.37
CA PRO A 203 -16.92 42.01 -4.17
C PRO A 203 -16.49 42.50 -5.56
N LYS A 204 -15.28 43.07 -5.69
CA LYS A 204 -14.74 43.54 -6.98
C LYS A 204 -14.31 42.40 -7.88
N ALA A 205 -13.83 41.30 -7.30
CA ALA A 205 -13.54 40.07 -8.06
C ALA A 205 -14.82 39.46 -8.64
N VAL A 206 -15.91 39.46 -7.87
CA VAL A 206 -17.24 39.01 -8.32
C VAL A 206 -17.78 39.91 -9.43
N GLU A 207 -17.70 41.23 -9.26
CA GLU A 207 -18.09 42.21 -10.30
C GLU A 207 -17.33 41.95 -11.62
N TYR A 208 -16.03 41.70 -11.53
CA TYR A 208 -15.23 41.33 -12.70
C TYR A 208 -15.73 40.04 -13.34
N ILE A 209 -15.92 38.94 -12.58
CA ILE A 209 -16.44 37.67 -13.13
C ILE A 209 -17.77 37.88 -13.85
N LEU A 210 -18.69 38.66 -13.27
CA LEU A 210 -19.99 38.94 -13.87
C LEU A 210 -19.87 39.75 -15.17
N SER A 211 -18.90 40.66 -15.26
CA SER A 211 -18.65 41.44 -16.48
C SER A 211 -18.11 40.59 -17.64
N ILE A 212 -17.31 39.57 -17.35
CA ILE A 212 -16.66 38.72 -18.36
C ILE A 212 -17.35 37.36 -18.56
N TYR A 213 -18.54 37.16 -17.96
CA TYR A 213 -19.23 35.88 -17.84
C TYR A 213 -19.20 35.03 -19.13
N ASP A 214 -19.57 35.61 -20.27
CA ASP A 214 -19.69 34.88 -21.55
C ASP A 214 -18.34 34.48 -22.17
N THR A 215 -17.24 35.08 -21.73
CA THR A 215 -15.89 34.88 -22.29
C THR A 215 -15.00 33.96 -21.47
N ILE A 216 -15.46 33.49 -20.30
CA ILE A 216 -14.65 32.73 -19.33
C ILE A 216 -14.05 31.45 -19.95
N SER A 217 -14.82 30.74 -20.79
CA SER A 217 -14.37 29.52 -21.46
C SER A 217 -13.19 29.71 -22.42
N GLY A 218 -13.01 30.92 -22.96
CA GLY A 218 -11.90 31.28 -23.85
C GLY A 218 -10.67 31.87 -23.15
N LEU A 219 -10.69 32.00 -21.82
CA LEU A 219 -9.57 32.53 -21.05
C LEU A 219 -8.45 31.50 -20.86
N ASP A 220 -7.30 32.01 -20.44
CA ASP A 220 -6.13 31.20 -20.09
C ASP A 220 -6.43 30.29 -18.87
N GLU A 221 -5.80 29.11 -18.86
CA GLU A 221 -6.00 28.07 -17.85
C GLU A 221 -5.80 28.59 -16.42
N ALA A 222 -4.72 29.35 -16.17
CA ALA A 222 -4.41 29.84 -14.84
C ALA A 222 -5.47 30.81 -14.31
N LEU A 223 -6.10 31.59 -15.19
CA LEU A 223 -7.17 32.51 -14.82
C LEU A 223 -8.49 31.75 -14.59
N GLN A 224 -8.81 30.75 -15.41
CA GLN A 224 -9.98 29.87 -15.20
C GLN A 224 -9.91 29.17 -13.83
N MET A 225 -8.73 28.65 -13.47
CA MET A 225 -8.51 28.01 -12.16
C MET A 225 -8.75 28.98 -11.00
N SER A 226 -8.20 30.21 -11.07
CA SER A 226 -8.45 31.23 -10.04
C SER A 226 -9.93 31.64 -9.98
N ILE A 227 -10.64 31.71 -11.12
CA ILE A 227 -12.08 31.99 -11.14
C ILE A 227 -12.87 30.88 -10.44
N ILE A 228 -12.55 29.60 -10.70
CA ILE A 228 -13.20 28.47 -10.03
C ILE A 228 -13.00 28.56 -8.50
N GLU A 229 -11.79 28.93 -8.05
CA GLU A 229 -11.50 29.14 -6.62
C GLU A 229 -12.37 30.26 -6.02
N VAL A 230 -12.49 31.40 -6.70
CA VAL A 230 -13.36 32.50 -6.25
C VAL A 230 -14.82 32.08 -6.21
N ILE A 231 -15.31 31.34 -7.21
CA ILE A 231 -16.68 30.82 -7.22
C ILE A 231 -16.92 29.92 -5.99
N ARG A 232 -15.95 29.07 -5.63
CA ARG A 232 -16.05 28.24 -4.42
C ARG A 232 -16.13 29.10 -3.16
N LEU A 233 -15.28 30.11 -3.05
CA LEU A 233 -15.23 30.99 -1.89
C LEU A 233 -16.51 31.81 -1.74
N ASP A 234 -17.03 32.41 -2.81
CA ASP A 234 -18.27 33.20 -2.79
C ASP A 234 -19.51 32.34 -2.49
N CYS A 235 -19.52 31.08 -2.97
CA CYS A 235 -20.61 30.14 -2.71
C CYS A 235 -20.57 29.48 -1.32
N LYS A 236 -19.56 29.78 -0.47
CA LYS A 236 -19.58 29.36 0.95
C LYS A 236 -20.70 30.06 1.71
N ASP A 237 -21.00 31.30 1.34
CA ASP A 237 -22.17 32.04 1.83
C ASP A 237 -23.36 31.86 0.83
N ASP A 238 -24.60 32.17 1.27
CA ASP A 238 -25.79 32.13 0.40
C ASP A 238 -25.73 33.26 -0.65
N SER A 239 -24.90 33.05 -1.68
CA SER A 239 -24.69 34.00 -2.78
C SER A 239 -25.86 34.01 -3.76
N THR A 240 -26.31 35.21 -4.14
CA THR A 240 -27.35 35.42 -5.16
C THR A 240 -26.93 34.95 -6.56
N HIS A 241 -25.64 34.74 -6.79
CA HIS A 241 -25.08 34.43 -8.11
C HIS A 241 -24.88 32.92 -8.37
N ARG A 242 -25.25 32.06 -7.41
CA ARG A 242 -25.05 30.59 -7.48
C ARG A 242 -25.56 29.96 -8.78
N SER A 243 -26.73 30.37 -9.27
CA SER A 243 -27.31 29.83 -10.52
C SER A 243 -26.47 30.14 -11.75
N ARG A 244 -25.90 31.36 -11.83
CA ARG A 244 -24.99 31.76 -12.91
C ARG A 244 -23.67 31.00 -12.81
N TYR A 245 -23.12 30.85 -11.60
CA TYR A 245 -21.89 30.08 -11.39
C TYR A 245 -22.02 28.61 -11.77
N ILE A 246 -23.14 27.96 -11.45
CA ILE A 246 -23.39 26.58 -11.90
C ILE A 246 -23.36 26.49 -13.42
N ARG A 247 -23.98 27.44 -14.14
CA ARG A 247 -23.96 27.48 -15.61
C ARG A 247 -22.53 27.69 -16.15
N CYS A 248 -21.77 28.61 -15.58
CA CYS A 248 -20.38 28.86 -15.96
C CYS A 248 -19.49 27.61 -15.76
N ILE A 249 -19.60 26.94 -14.62
CA ILE A 249 -18.82 25.74 -14.34
C ILE A 249 -19.24 24.58 -15.26
N PHE A 250 -20.52 24.48 -15.59
CA PHE A 250 -21.01 23.50 -16.54
C PHE A 250 -20.38 23.68 -17.94
N GLU A 251 -20.19 24.92 -18.39
CA GLU A 251 -19.47 25.23 -19.63
C GLU A 251 -17.98 24.85 -19.54
N LEU A 252 -17.34 25.08 -18.38
CA LEU A 252 -15.93 24.73 -18.12
C LEU A 252 -15.64 23.22 -18.11
N LEU A 253 -16.66 22.36 -17.98
CA LEU A 253 -16.49 20.90 -18.17
C LEU A 253 -15.98 20.54 -19.59
N ASN A 254 -16.19 21.43 -20.56
CA ASN A 254 -15.75 21.28 -21.95
C ASN A 254 -14.44 22.02 -22.26
N ALA A 255 -13.72 22.53 -21.25
CA ALA A 255 -12.45 23.23 -21.43
C ALA A 255 -11.40 22.36 -22.18
N SER A 256 -10.35 22.95 -22.72
CA SER A 256 -9.25 22.18 -23.34
C SER A 256 -8.37 21.52 -22.27
N SER A 257 -8.05 22.25 -21.19
CA SER A 257 -7.21 21.76 -20.10
C SER A 257 -7.90 20.68 -19.25
N HIS A 258 -7.13 19.66 -18.92
CA HIS A 258 -7.50 18.57 -18.04
C HIS A 258 -7.60 19.00 -16.57
N ALA A 259 -6.75 19.92 -16.11
CA ALA A 259 -6.79 20.44 -14.74
C ALA A 259 -8.07 21.24 -14.50
N VAL A 260 -8.46 22.09 -15.47
CA VAL A 260 -9.70 22.87 -15.40
C VAL A 260 -10.92 21.94 -15.38
N LYS A 261 -10.94 20.86 -16.17
CA LYS A 261 -12.03 19.87 -16.14
C LYS A 261 -12.18 19.20 -14.79
N TYR A 262 -11.06 18.76 -14.21
CA TYR A 262 -11.05 18.11 -12.90
C TYR A 262 -11.62 19.05 -11.82
N GLU A 263 -11.14 20.28 -11.78
CA GLU A 263 -11.56 21.29 -10.80
C GLU A 263 -13.00 21.76 -11.03
N ALA A 264 -13.42 21.92 -12.29
CA ALA A 264 -14.79 22.26 -12.65
C ALA A 264 -15.76 21.14 -12.25
N ALA A 265 -15.46 19.87 -12.56
CA ALA A 265 -16.29 18.73 -12.19
C ALA A 265 -16.40 18.59 -10.66
N THR A 266 -15.27 18.72 -9.96
CA THR A 266 -15.21 18.69 -8.49
C THR A 266 -16.05 19.80 -7.88
N THR A 267 -15.87 21.03 -8.35
CA THR A 267 -16.62 22.20 -7.86
C THR A 267 -18.11 22.09 -8.17
N LEU A 268 -18.48 21.58 -9.35
CA LEU A 268 -19.88 21.41 -9.73
C LEU A 268 -20.63 20.51 -8.74
N THR A 269 -20.00 19.40 -8.33
CA THR A 269 -20.60 18.47 -7.35
C THR A 269 -20.70 19.06 -5.95
N THR A 270 -19.87 20.07 -5.63
CA THR A 270 -19.97 20.83 -4.37
C THR A 270 -21.08 21.89 -4.44
N LEU A 271 -21.28 22.51 -5.61
CA LEU A 271 -22.29 23.56 -5.78
C LEU A 271 -23.71 23.04 -6.00
N THR A 272 -23.90 21.83 -6.52
CA THR A 272 -25.24 21.31 -6.79
C THR A 272 -25.32 19.80 -6.64
N GLN A 273 -26.45 19.35 -6.09
CA GLN A 273 -26.83 17.95 -5.95
C GLN A 273 -27.80 17.51 -7.06
N ASN A 274 -28.00 18.33 -8.10
CA ASN A 274 -28.88 17.98 -9.21
C ASN A 274 -28.33 16.76 -9.96
N PRO A 275 -29.12 15.67 -10.13
CA PRO A 275 -28.70 14.47 -10.85
C PRO A 275 -28.10 14.72 -12.24
N THR A 276 -28.61 15.69 -13.00
CA THR A 276 -28.08 16.01 -14.34
C THR A 276 -26.67 16.58 -14.26
N ALA A 277 -26.40 17.46 -13.29
CA ALA A 277 -25.09 18.06 -13.09
C ALA A 277 -24.08 17.03 -12.55
N VAL A 278 -24.51 16.19 -11.60
CA VAL A 278 -23.70 15.08 -11.07
C VAL A 278 -23.33 14.09 -12.17
N LYS A 279 -24.28 13.72 -13.04
CA LYS A 279 -24.02 12.84 -14.18
C LYS A 279 -23.04 13.45 -15.18
N ALA A 280 -23.17 14.75 -15.48
CA ALA A 280 -22.25 15.46 -16.36
C ALA A 280 -20.83 15.54 -15.77
N ALA A 281 -20.71 15.85 -14.47
CA ALA A 281 -19.43 15.86 -13.76
C ALA A 281 -18.77 14.48 -13.78
N ALA A 282 -19.52 13.42 -13.47
CA ALA A 282 -19.02 12.05 -13.50
C ALA A 282 -18.56 11.63 -14.91
N SER A 283 -19.34 11.92 -15.95
CA SER A 283 -18.94 11.65 -17.33
C SER A 283 -17.67 12.42 -17.72
N CYS A 284 -17.51 13.66 -17.26
CA CYS A 284 -16.28 14.43 -17.45
C CYS A 284 -15.07 13.76 -16.77
N LEU A 285 -15.22 13.34 -15.50
CA LEU A 285 -14.16 12.63 -14.76
C LEU A 285 -13.79 11.30 -15.41
N ILE A 286 -14.76 10.52 -15.90
CA ILE A 286 -14.47 9.25 -16.59
C ILE A 286 -13.70 9.49 -17.88
N ASN A 287 -14.13 10.47 -18.69
CA ASN A 287 -13.42 10.86 -19.91
C ASN A 287 -11.99 11.35 -19.61
N LEU A 288 -11.79 12.02 -18.48
CA LEU A 288 -10.47 12.44 -18.01
C LEU A 288 -9.57 11.23 -17.71
N VAL A 289 -10.05 10.23 -16.96
CA VAL A 289 -9.28 9.01 -16.65
C VAL A 289 -8.84 8.26 -17.92
N VAL A 290 -9.72 8.21 -18.93
CA VAL A 290 -9.42 7.50 -20.19
C VAL A 290 -8.36 8.23 -21.02
N LYS A 291 -8.40 9.57 -21.06
CA LYS A 291 -7.49 10.39 -21.88
C LYS A 291 -6.17 10.71 -21.22
N GLU A 292 -6.13 10.76 -19.88
CA GLU A 292 -4.91 11.10 -19.16
C GLU A 292 -3.81 10.05 -19.35
N SER A 293 -2.56 10.49 -19.33
CA SER A 293 -1.39 9.61 -19.44
C SER A 293 -0.78 9.28 -18.08
N ASP A 294 -0.87 10.20 -17.10
CA ASP A 294 -0.31 10.01 -15.77
C ASP A 294 -1.19 9.07 -14.92
N ASN A 295 -0.59 7.98 -14.45
CA ASN A 295 -1.25 7.00 -13.60
C ASN A 295 -1.65 7.58 -12.23
N ASN A 296 -0.89 8.53 -11.68
CA ASN A 296 -1.21 9.14 -10.38
C ASN A 296 -2.50 9.96 -10.47
N VAL A 297 -2.63 10.74 -11.55
CA VAL A 297 -3.85 11.52 -11.83
C VAL A 297 -5.04 10.57 -12.00
N LYS A 298 -4.89 9.46 -12.72
CA LYS A 298 -5.96 8.45 -12.86
C LYS A 298 -6.41 7.90 -11.51
N LEU A 299 -5.48 7.58 -10.61
CA LEU A 299 -5.81 7.04 -9.28
C LEU A 299 -6.59 8.06 -8.43
N ILE A 300 -6.17 9.33 -8.45
CA ILE A 300 -6.85 10.44 -7.75
C ILE A 300 -8.26 10.66 -8.32
N VAL A 301 -8.41 10.64 -9.64
CA VAL A 301 -9.72 10.81 -10.27
C VAL A 301 -10.63 9.60 -10.01
N LEU A 302 -10.09 8.37 -9.98
CA LEU A 302 -10.85 7.17 -9.63
C LEU A 302 -11.33 7.19 -8.16
N ASP A 303 -10.51 7.67 -7.21
CA ASP A 303 -10.96 7.93 -5.83
C ASP A 303 -12.14 8.88 -5.80
N ARG A 304 -12.08 9.93 -6.63
CA ARG A 304 -13.17 10.91 -6.69
C ARG A 304 -14.45 10.32 -7.26
N ILE A 305 -14.35 9.46 -8.28
CA ILE A 305 -15.50 8.74 -8.85
C ILE A 305 -16.09 7.78 -7.79
N GLU A 306 -15.26 7.09 -7.02
CA GLU A 306 -15.74 6.22 -5.93
C GLU A 306 -16.45 7.01 -4.82
N ALA A 307 -15.89 8.15 -4.40
CA ALA A 307 -16.54 9.05 -3.45
C ALA A 307 -17.90 9.53 -3.99
N LEU A 308 -17.97 9.91 -5.27
CA LEU A 308 -19.23 10.34 -5.91
C LEU A 308 -20.25 9.18 -6.00
N ARG A 309 -19.79 7.96 -6.28
CA ARG A 309 -20.61 6.73 -6.29
C ARG A 309 -21.24 6.46 -4.93
N SER A 310 -20.48 6.60 -3.85
CA SER A 310 -20.97 6.35 -2.49
C SER A 310 -22.15 7.26 -2.13
N LYS A 311 -22.17 8.50 -2.65
CA LYS A 311 -23.25 9.48 -2.41
C LYS A 311 -24.40 9.39 -3.43
N HIS A 312 -24.12 9.09 -4.71
CA HIS A 312 -25.10 9.16 -5.81
C HIS A 312 -25.17 7.90 -6.69
N GLY A 313 -25.17 6.71 -6.08
CA GLY A 313 -25.15 5.42 -6.81
C GLY A 313 -26.18 5.34 -7.96
N GLN A 314 -27.45 5.64 -7.67
CA GLN A 314 -28.56 5.50 -8.64
C GLN A 314 -28.38 6.35 -9.92
N VAL A 315 -27.70 7.49 -9.84
CA VAL A 315 -27.48 8.39 -10.99
C VAL A 315 -26.35 7.88 -11.88
N LEU A 316 -25.38 7.21 -11.28
CA LEU A 316 -24.13 6.78 -11.91
C LEU A 316 -24.24 5.40 -12.57
N ASP A 317 -25.24 4.59 -12.21
CA ASP A 317 -25.44 3.23 -12.75
C ASP A 317 -25.44 3.19 -14.29
N GLY A 318 -25.94 4.23 -14.94
CA GLY A 318 -25.97 4.35 -16.40
C GLY A 318 -24.62 4.67 -17.06
N LEU A 319 -23.57 4.97 -16.29
CA LEU A 319 -22.21 5.28 -16.78
C LEU A 319 -21.25 4.09 -16.62
N ILE A 320 -21.73 2.92 -16.18
CA ILE A 320 -20.89 1.75 -15.93
C ILE A 320 -20.05 1.33 -17.14
N MET A 321 -20.62 1.43 -18.35
CA MET A 321 -19.95 1.07 -19.61
C MET A 321 -18.89 2.09 -20.03
N ASP A 322 -18.93 3.31 -19.51
CA ASP A 322 -17.86 4.29 -19.70
C ASP A 322 -16.72 4.02 -18.70
N VAL A 323 -17.04 3.68 -17.45
CA VAL A 323 -16.06 3.32 -16.42
C VAL A 323 -15.28 2.06 -16.82
N ILE A 324 -15.94 1.04 -17.38
CA ILE A 324 -15.29 -0.22 -17.74
C ILE A 324 -14.23 -0.04 -18.86
N GLN A 325 -14.31 1.03 -19.65
CA GLN A 325 -13.29 1.36 -20.67
C GLN A 325 -11.94 1.69 -20.05
N VAL A 326 -11.90 2.15 -18.79
CA VAL A 326 -10.67 2.44 -18.04
C VAL A 326 -9.77 1.20 -17.90
N LEU A 327 -10.35 -0.02 -17.98
CA LEU A 327 -9.59 -1.28 -17.96
C LEU A 327 -8.61 -1.42 -19.14
N SER A 328 -8.76 -0.61 -20.19
CA SER A 328 -7.82 -0.53 -21.32
C SER A 328 -6.47 0.11 -20.93
N SER A 329 -6.37 0.75 -19.76
CA SER A 329 -5.12 1.31 -19.24
C SER A 329 -4.06 0.22 -19.07
N ALA A 330 -2.77 0.54 -19.23
CA ALA A 330 -1.68 -0.45 -19.09
C ALA A 330 -1.38 -0.83 -17.62
N ASP A 331 -1.65 0.09 -16.69
CA ASP A 331 -1.31 -0.10 -15.28
C ASP A 331 -2.29 -1.00 -14.51
N MET A 332 -1.75 -1.86 -13.64
CA MET A 332 -2.53 -2.84 -12.88
C MET A 332 -3.25 -2.26 -11.66
N GLU A 333 -2.72 -1.21 -11.04
CA GLU A 333 -3.37 -0.58 -9.88
C GLU A 333 -4.61 0.20 -10.35
N VAL A 334 -4.48 0.95 -11.45
CA VAL A 334 -5.60 1.62 -12.12
C VAL A 334 -6.69 0.61 -12.50
N ARG A 335 -6.31 -0.54 -13.09
CA ARG A 335 -7.26 -1.62 -13.44
C ARG A 335 -7.96 -2.21 -12.22
N ARG A 336 -7.23 -2.51 -11.15
CA ARG A 336 -7.80 -3.08 -9.92
C ARG A 336 -8.81 -2.14 -9.30
N LYS A 337 -8.48 -0.85 -9.22
CA LYS A 337 -9.37 0.18 -8.66
C LYS A 337 -10.61 0.41 -9.53
N ALA A 338 -10.43 0.53 -10.85
CA ALA A 338 -11.54 0.62 -11.79
C ALA A 338 -12.45 -0.62 -11.71
N MET A 339 -11.87 -1.82 -11.60
CA MET A 339 -12.64 -3.07 -11.46
C MET A 339 -13.46 -3.10 -10.18
N ASN A 340 -12.90 -2.68 -9.04
CA ASN A 340 -13.65 -2.58 -7.78
C ASN A 340 -14.85 -1.63 -7.90
N ILE A 341 -14.67 -0.48 -8.58
CA ILE A 341 -15.76 0.45 -8.86
C ILE A 341 -16.82 -0.21 -9.76
N VAL A 342 -16.43 -0.88 -10.85
CA VAL A 342 -17.37 -1.58 -11.75
C VAL A 342 -18.17 -2.66 -11.01
N LEU A 343 -17.51 -3.51 -10.21
CA LEU A 343 -18.17 -4.57 -9.44
C LEU A 343 -19.21 -4.01 -8.45
N SER A 344 -18.93 -2.84 -7.86
CA SER A 344 -19.85 -2.15 -6.96
C SER A 344 -21.05 -1.53 -7.68
N MET A 345 -20.87 -1.04 -8.91
CA MET A 345 -21.93 -0.46 -9.76
C MET A 345 -22.78 -1.51 -10.50
N THR A 346 -22.38 -2.78 -10.46
CA THR A 346 -23.06 -3.84 -11.20
C THR A 346 -24.37 -4.24 -10.50
N SER A 347 -25.46 -4.18 -11.26
CA SER A 347 -26.84 -4.52 -10.90
C SER A 347 -27.40 -5.60 -11.84
N SER A 348 -28.59 -6.14 -11.55
CA SER A 348 -29.23 -7.15 -12.41
C SER A 348 -29.55 -6.64 -13.83
N ARG A 349 -29.58 -5.32 -14.04
CA ARG A 349 -29.90 -4.72 -15.34
C ARG A 349 -28.70 -4.63 -16.30
N ASN A 350 -27.50 -4.45 -15.78
CA ASN A 350 -26.29 -4.17 -16.57
C ASN A 350 -25.27 -5.32 -16.55
N VAL A 351 -25.48 -6.33 -15.70
CA VAL A 351 -24.52 -7.41 -15.49
C VAL A 351 -24.22 -8.22 -16.78
N GLU A 352 -25.20 -8.41 -17.67
CA GLU A 352 -24.99 -9.14 -18.92
C GLU A 352 -23.97 -8.42 -19.82
N GLU A 353 -24.12 -7.11 -20.01
CA GLU A 353 -23.20 -6.28 -20.79
C GLU A 353 -21.80 -6.24 -20.17
N VAL A 354 -21.72 -6.07 -18.85
CA VAL A 354 -20.44 -6.07 -18.10
C VAL A 354 -19.71 -7.39 -18.29
N VAL A 355 -20.40 -8.52 -18.07
CA VAL A 355 -19.80 -9.86 -18.19
C VAL A 355 -19.39 -10.15 -19.64
N GLN A 356 -20.17 -9.72 -20.63
CA GLN A 356 -19.82 -9.87 -22.04
C GLN A 356 -18.54 -9.08 -22.38
N PHE A 357 -18.39 -7.86 -21.84
CA PHE A 357 -17.17 -7.08 -22.00
C PHE A 357 -15.97 -7.77 -21.32
N LEU A 358 -16.12 -8.26 -20.09
CA LEU A 358 -15.07 -8.99 -19.37
C LEU A 358 -14.65 -10.26 -20.10
N LYS A 359 -15.57 -11.03 -20.68
CA LYS A 359 -15.26 -12.19 -21.54
C LYS A 359 -14.42 -11.79 -22.74
N LYS A 360 -14.79 -10.71 -23.43
CA LYS A 360 -14.04 -10.21 -24.59
C LYS A 360 -12.63 -9.76 -24.19
N GLN A 361 -12.47 -9.14 -23.03
CA GLN A 361 -11.15 -8.79 -22.49
C GLN A 361 -10.34 -10.04 -22.12
N LEU A 362 -10.97 -11.03 -21.49
CA LEU A 362 -10.33 -12.28 -21.10
C LEU A 362 -9.82 -13.04 -22.34
N GLN A 363 -10.61 -13.13 -23.41
CA GLN A 363 -10.19 -13.72 -24.69
C GLN A 363 -9.00 -12.98 -25.30
N LYS A 364 -8.95 -11.64 -25.23
CA LYS A 364 -7.78 -10.87 -25.70
C LYS A 364 -6.50 -11.21 -24.93
N THR A 365 -6.61 -11.60 -23.66
CA THR A 365 -5.43 -11.99 -22.87
C THR A 365 -4.82 -13.34 -23.29
N GLN A 366 -5.50 -14.16 -24.09
CA GLN A 366 -4.97 -15.45 -24.56
C GLN A 366 -3.85 -15.30 -25.61
N GLY A 367 -3.78 -14.15 -26.30
CA GLY A 367 -2.78 -13.88 -27.34
C GLY A 367 -1.86 -12.68 -27.07
N ALA A 368 -1.91 -12.11 -25.86
CA ALA A 368 -1.20 -10.89 -25.54
C ALA A 368 -0.06 -11.16 -24.54
N ASP A 369 1.18 -11.11 -25.03
CA ASP A 369 2.41 -11.22 -24.25
C ASP A 369 2.77 -9.88 -23.60
N PHE A 370 2.04 -9.49 -22.54
CA PHE A 370 2.46 -8.40 -21.66
C PHE A 370 2.94 -8.96 -20.32
N GLU A 371 3.95 -8.33 -19.73
CA GLU A 371 4.65 -8.77 -18.52
C GLU A 371 3.71 -9.04 -17.32
N LYS A 372 2.54 -8.39 -17.28
CA LYS A 372 1.49 -8.54 -16.25
C LYS A 372 0.20 -9.23 -16.75
N ALA A 373 0.27 -10.00 -17.83
CA ALA A 373 -0.89 -10.69 -18.42
C ALA A 373 -1.52 -11.72 -17.51
N ALA A 374 -0.70 -12.48 -16.80
CA ALA A 374 -1.15 -13.46 -15.83
C ALA A 374 -1.96 -12.81 -14.68
N GLU A 375 -1.47 -11.69 -14.13
CA GLU A 375 -2.17 -10.96 -13.06
C GLU A 375 -3.48 -10.32 -13.53
N TYR A 376 -3.49 -9.76 -14.76
CA TYR A 376 -4.72 -9.20 -15.33
C TYR A 376 -5.75 -10.29 -15.62
N ARG A 377 -5.33 -11.44 -16.17
CA ARG A 377 -6.18 -12.60 -16.41
C ARG A 377 -6.80 -13.09 -15.10
N GLN A 378 -6.00 -13.19 -14.04
CA GLN A 378 -6.49 -13.56 -12.71
C GLN A 378 -7.53 -12.55 -12.20
N LEU A 379 -7.26 -11.25 -12.30
CA LEU A 379 -8.22 -10.21 -11.90
C LEU A 379 -9.55 -10.33 -12.65
N LEU A 380 -9.51 -10.57 -13.96
CA LEU A 380 -10.71 -10.76 -14.79
C LEU A 380 -11.49 -12.01 -14.37
N ILE A 381 -10.83 -13.15 -14.19
CA ILE A 381 -11.48 -14.40 -13.77
C ILE A 381 -12.13 -14.24 -12.39
N GLN A 382 -11.42 -13.66 -11.43
CA GLN A 382 -11.96 -13.39 -10.08
C GLN A 382 -13.17 -12.45 -10.13
N SER A 383 -13.12 -11.42 -10.97
CA SER A 383 -14.23 -10.48 -11.13
C SER A 383 -15.46 -11.14 -11.77
N ILE A 384 -15.25 -11.96 -12.81
CA ILE A 384 -16.30 -12.75 -13.45
C ILE A 384 -16.90 -13.75 -12.45
N HIS A 385 -16.07 -14.40 -11.65
CA HIS A 385 -16.50 -15.33 -10.60
C HIS A 385 -17.40 -14.63 -9.57
N VAL A 386 -16.97 -13.48 -9.04
CA VAL A 386 -17.78 -12.66 -8.11
C VAL A 386 -19.11 -12.25 -8.73
N LEU A 387 -19.12 -11.84 -10.01
CA LEU A 387 -20.35 -11.48 -10.72
C LEU A 387 -21.28 -12.69 -10.92
N ALA A 388 -20.74 -13.85 -11.27
CA ALA A 388 -21.54 -15.05 -11.49
C ALA A 388 -22.14 -15.62 -10.20
N ILE A 389 -21.47 -15.45 -9.05
CA ILE A 389 -22.03 -15.78 -7.72
C ILE A 389 -23.13 -14.78 -7.35
N LYS A 390 -22.88 -13.48 -7.54
CA LYS A 390 -23.83 -12.41 -7.20
C LYS A 390 -25.09 -12.46 -8.08
N PHE A 391 -24.95 -12.91 -9.32
CA PHE A 391 -26.03 -12.98 -10.32
C PHE A 391 -26.08 -14.37 -10.95
N SER A 392 -26.86 -15.25 -10.32
CA SER A 392 -27.04 -16.66 -10.69
C SER A 392 -27.46 -16.86 -12.16
N GLU A 393 -28.23 -15.93 -12.73
CA GLU A 393 -28.76 -16.00 -14.10
C GLU A 393 -27.66 -16.07 -15.17
N ILE A 394 -26.47 -15.50 -14.89
CA ILE A 394 -25.38 -15.38 -15.86
C ILE A 394 -24.36 -16.52 -15.75
N ALA A 395 -24.39 -17.28 -14.66
CA ALA A 395 -23.47 -18.40 -14.44
C ALA A 395 -23.48 -19.37 -15.62
N ALA A 396 -24.66 -19.71 -16.16
CA ALA A 396 -24.81 -20.60 -17.31
C ALA A 396 -24.00 -20.16 -18.54
N THR A 397 -24.05 -18.87 -18.87
CA THR A 397 -23.36 -18.32 -20.04
C THR A 397 -21.85 -18.25 -19.84
N VAL A 398 -21.38 -18.14 -18.59
CA VAL A 398 -19.97 -17.89 -18.23
C VAL A 398 -19.17 -19.18 -18.09
N VAL A 399 -19.77 -20.22 -17.53
CA VAL A 399 -19.06 -21.43 -17.10
C VAL A 399 -18.26 -22.06 -18.23
N HIS A 400 -18.86 -22.25 -19.41
CA HIS A 400 -18.16 -22.83 -20.55
C HIS A 400 -16.95 -22.02 -20.99
N ALA A 401 -17.04 -20.69 -20.98
CA ALA A 401 -15.93 -19.81 -21.36
C ALA A 401 -14.78 -19.83 -20.35
N LEU A 402 -15.06 -20.06 -19.07
CA LEU A 402 -14.03 -20.18 -18.04
C LEU A 402 -13.36 -21.56 -18.06
N MET A 403 -14.08 -22.62 -18.41
CA MET A 403 -13.54 -23.98 -18.48
C MET A 403 -12.39 -24.14 -19.47
N ASP A 404 -12.35 -23.34 -20.54
CA ASP A 404 -11.24 -23.33 -21.49
C ASP A 404 -9.90 -22.87 -20.86
N PHE A 405 -9.94 -22.23 -19.68
CA PHE A 405 -8.75 -21.81 -18.93
C PHE A 405 -8.27 -22.84 -17.89
N LEU A 406 -8.86 -24.04 -17.84
CA LEU A 406 -8.42 -25.11 -16.94
C LEU A 406 -7.05 -25.70 -17.34
N GLY A 407 -6.70 -25.62 -18.63
CA GLY A 407 -5.42 -26.09 -19.17
C GLY A 407 -4.26 -25.09 -19.07
N ASP A 408 -4.51 -23.87 -18.60
CA ASP A 408 -3.48 -22.83 -18.48
C ASP A 408 -2.39 -23.26 -17.50
N THR A 409 -1.14 -22.95 -17.84
CA THR A 409 0.03 -23.20 -16.98
C THR A 409 0.05 -22.34 -15.72
N ASN A 410 -0.77 -21.28 -15.67
CA ASN A 410 -0.87 -20.39 -14.52
C ASN A 410 -1.77 -20.99 -13.43
N ASN A 411 -1.13 -21.64 -12.45
CA ASN A 411 -1.79 -22.38 -11.36
C ASN A 411 -2.89 -21.63 -10.58
N PRO A 412 -2.78 -20.33 -10.22
CA PRO A 412 -3.79 -19.65 -9.42
C PRO A 412 -5.12 -19.44 -10.18
N SER A 413 -5.04 -19.05 -11.46
CA SER A 413 -6.23 -18.77 -12.28
C SER A 413 -7.07 -20.02 -12.50
N ALA A 414 -6.42 -21.16 -12.79
CA ALA A 414 -7.12 -22.43 -12.98
C ALA A 414 -7.77 -22.93 -11.69
N LEU A 415 -7.19 -22.65 -10.51
CA LEU A 415 -7.79 -23.00 -9.22
C LEU A 415 -9.07 -22.21 -8.95
N ASP A 416 -9.06 -20.91 -9.21
CA ASP A 416 -10.25 -20.06 -9.08
C ASP A 416 -11.37 -20.57 -10.01
N VAL A 417 -11.04 -20.95 -11.25
CA VAL A 417 -12.00 -21.55 -12.20
C VAL A 417 -12.56 -22.88 -11.67
N VAL A 418 -11.74 -23.81 -11.17
CA VAL A 418 -12.25 -25.08 -10.65
C VAL A 418 -13.15 -24.87 -9.44
N SER A 419 -12.79 -23.96 -8.54
CA SER A 419 -13.63 -23.63 -7.38
C SER A 419 -14.99 -23.09 -7.80
N PHE A 420 -15.03 -22.25 -8.85
CA PHE A 420 -16.25 -21.75 -9.46
C PHE A 420 -17.11 -22.86 -10.07
N VAL A 421 -16.50 -23.71 -10.90
CA VAL A 421 -17.24 -24.82 -11.55
C VAL A 421 -17.83 -25.74 -10.48
N ARG A 422 -17.09 -26.02 -9.41
CA ARG A 422 -17.56 -26.84 -8.29
C ARG A 422 -18.81 -26.26 -7.62
N GLU A 423 -18.86 -24.94 -7.42
CA GLU A 423 -20.01 -24.25 -6.84
C GLU A 423 -21.22 -24.22 -7.79
N VAL A 424 -20.98 -23.94 -9.08
CA VAL A 424 -22.04 -23.89 -10.10
C VAL A 424 -22.72 -25.24 -10.28
N VAL A 425 -21.95 -26.34 -10.33
CA VAL A 425 -22.50 -27.69 -10.52
C VAL A 425 -23.48 -28.05 -9.39
N GLU A 426 -23.24 -27.59 -8.17
CA GLU A 426 -24.18 -27.80 -7.07
C GLU A 426 -25.43 -26.93 -7.20
N LYS A 427 -25.27 -25.64 -7.50
CA LYS A 427 -26.38 -24.66 -7.59
C LYS A 427 -27.31 -24.88 -8.79
N PHE A 428 -26.79 -25.35 -9.92
CA PHE A 428 -27.56 -25.50 -11.16
C PHE A 428 -27.60 -26.96 -11.64
N PRO A 429 -28.60 -27.74 -11.19
CA PRO A 429 -28.76 -29.13 -11.60
C PRO A 429 -28.87 -29.34 -13.11
N GLN A 430 -29.45 -28.37 -13.83
CA GLN A 430 -29.68 -28.45 -15.28
C GLN A 430 -28.37 -28.44 -16.11
N LEU A 431 -27.31 -27.81 -15.59
CA LEU A 431 -26.03 -27.67 -16.30
C LEU A 431 -25.06 -28.83 -16.04
N ARG A 432 -25.37 -29.71 -15.07
CA ARG A 432 -24.45 -30.76 -14.61
C ARG A 432 -23.94 -31.63 -15.74
N LYS A 433 -24.84 -32.12 -16.59
CA LYS A 433 -24.51 -32.99 -17.72
C LYS A 433 -23.52 -32.34 -18.68
N THR A 434 -23.80 -31.12 -19.11
CA THR A 434 -22.93 -30.38 -20.04
C THR A 434 -21.55 -30.06 -19.40
N ILE A 435 -21.52 -29.75 -18.11
CA ILE A 435 -20.26 -29.50 -17.39
C ILE A 435 -19.44 -30.78 -17.26
N THR A 436 -20.05 -31.91 -16.88
CA THR A 436 -19.33 -33.18 -16.73
C THR A 436 -18.80 -33.70 -18.06
N GLU A 437 -19.57 -33.58 -19.14
CA GLU A 437 -19.13 -33.93 -20.50
C GLU A 437 -17.91 -33.11 -20.93
N LYS A 438 -17.96 -31.79 -20.76
CA LYS A 438 -16.85 -30.90 -21.11
C LYS A 438 -15.63 -31.12 -20.20
N LEU A 439 -15.82 -31.32 -18.90
CA LEU A 439 -14.72 -31.64 -17.97
C LEU A 439 -14.00 -32.92 -18.36
N THR A 440 -14.75 -33.95 -18.76
CA THR A 440 -14.22 -35.24 -19.23
C THR A 440 -13.34 -35.06 -20.46
N GLN A 441 -13.74 -34.21 -21.41
CA GLN A 441 -12.94 -33.88 -22.60
C GLN A 441 -11.65 -33.10 -22.26
N THR A 442 -11.72 -32.17 -21.30
CA THR A 442 -10.58 -31.32 -20.91
C THR A 442 -9.54 -32.02 -20.02
N LEU A 443 -9.78 -33.25 -19.57
CA LEU A 443 -8.87 -33.98 -18.66
C LEU A 443 -7.43 -34.12 -19.20
N THR A 444 -7.26 -34.17 -20.51
CA THR A 444 -5.95 -34.33 -21.17
C THR A 444 -5.13 -33.03 -21.20
N GLU A 445 -5.79 -31.86 -21.09
CA GLU A 445 -5.17 -30.55 -21.18
C GLU A 445 -4.64 -30.05 -19.82
N ILE A 446 -5.16 -30.61 -18.72
CA ILE A 446 -4.83 -30.19 -17.35
C ILE A 446 -3.40 -30.66 -16.99
N LYS A 447 -2.59 -29.73 -16.47
CA LYS A 447 -1.21 -30.01 -16.03
C LYS A 447 -1.03 -29.92 -14.50
N SER A 448 -1.94 -29.24 -13.81
CA SER A 448 -1.82 -28.94 -12.37
C SER A 448 -2.52 -29.99 -11.51
N GLY A 449 -1.80 -30.59 -10.55
CA GLY A 449 -2.39 -31.55 -9.60
C GLY A 449 -3.53 -30.97 -8.77
N LYS A 450 -3.43 -29.70 -8.37
CA LYS A 450 -4.50 -29.04 -7.60
C LYS A 450 -5.81 -28.91 -8.39
N VAL A 451 -5.72 -28.64 -9.70
CA VAL A 451 -6.86 -28.54 -10.63
C VAL A 451 -7.46 -29.94 -10.83
N PHE A 452 -6.63 -30.97 -11.04
CA PHE A 452 -7.09 -32.36 -11.14
C PHE A 452 -7.90 -32.80 -9.92
N ARG A 453 -7.50 -32.44 -8.70
CA ARG A 453 -8.24 -32.81 -7.48
C ARG A 453 -9.68 -32.31 -7.51
N GLY A 454 -9.90 -31.06 -7.93
CA GLY A 454 -11.25 -30.50 -7.99
C GLY A 454 -12.06 -31.07 -9.16
N VAL A 455 -11.45 -31.29 -10.33
CA VAL A 455 -12.13 -31.91 -11.48
C VAL A 455 -12.51 -33.36 -11.19
N LEU A 456 -11.61 -34.17 -10.64
CA LEU A 456 -11.89 -35.56 -10.25
C LEU A 456 -12.98 -35.66 -9.19
N TRP A 457 -13.01 -34.72 -8.23
CA TRP A 457 -14.09 -34.65 -7.26
C TRP A 457 -15.45 -34.38 -7.92
N ILE A 458 -15.52 -33.41 -8.86
CA ILE A 458 -16.77 -33.10 -9.59
C ILE A 458 -17.24 -34.32 -10.40
N LEU A 459 -16.34 -34.97 -11.14
CA LEU A 459 -16.67 -36.16 -11.94
C LEU A 459 -17.17 -37.31 -11.06
N GLY A 460 -16.51 -37.56 -9.91
CA GLY A 460 -16.94 -38.60 -8.98
C GLY A 460 -18.29 -38.33 -8.32
N GLU A 461 -18.67 -37.06 -8.11
CA GLU A 461 -19.87 -36.67 -7.37
C GLU A 461 -21.11 -36.44 -8.25
N TYR A 462 -20.94 -36.04 -9.50
CA TYR A 462 -22.06 -35.59 -10.35
C TYR A 462 -22.27 -36.40 -11.63
N ILE A 463 -21.39 -37.36 -11.95
CA ILE A 463 -21.70 -38.33 -13.00
C ILE A 463 -22.73 -39.33 -12.46
N GLU A 464 -23.85 -39.43 -13.16
CA GLU A 464 -24.97 -40.29 -12.80
C GLU A 464 -25.31 -41.30 -13.92
N ASP A 465 -25.06 -40.98 -15.19
CA ASP A 465 -25.42 -41.83 -16.33
C ASP A 465 -24.38 -42.94 -16.59
N VAL A 466 -24.82 -44.16 -16.88
CA VAL A 466 -23.94 -45.33 -17.09
C VAL A 466 -22.95 -45.11 -18.24
N THR A 467 -23.39 -44.47 -19.33
CA THR A 467 -22.56 -44.13 -20.50
C THR A 467 -21.45 -43.15 -20.16
N ASP A 468 -21.77 -42.19 -19.30
CA ASP A 468 -20.88 -41.10 -18.92
C ASP A 468 -19.83 -41.59 -17.93
N ILE A 469 -20.19 -42.54 -17.04
CA ILE A 469 -19.25 -43.25 -16.16
C ILE A 469 -18.19 -43.99 -16.98
N LEU A 470 -18.61 -44.75 -17.99
CA LEU A 470 -17.68 -45.50 -18.85
C LEU A 470 -16.74 -44.57 -19.62
N SER A 471 -17.28 -43.47 -20.13
CA SER A 471 -16.50 -42.45 -20.86
C SER A 471 -15.50 -41.75 -19.94
N ALA A 472 -15.89 -41.38 -18.72
CA ALA A 472 -15.00 -40.79 -17.73
C ALA A 472 -13.88 -41.74 -17.31
N LEU A 473 -14.19 -43.02 -17.09
CA LEU A 473 -13.16 -44.04 -16.78
C LEU A 473 -12.19 -44.24 -17.95
N GLN A 474 -12.68 -44.24 -19.19
CA GLN A 474 -11.84 -44.34 -20.38
C GLN A 474 -10.90 -43.13 -20.54
N GLU A 475 -11.38 -41.92 -20.30
CA GLU A 475 -10.52 -40.72 -20.33
C GLU A 475 -9.51 -40.72 -19.18
N ILE A 476 -9.93 -41.08 -17.95
CA ILE A 476 -8.99 -41.25 -16.82
C ILE A 476 -7.89 -42.27 -17.17
N ARG A 477 -8.25 -43.35 -17.86
CA ARG A 477 -7.29 -44.36 -18.35
C ARG A 477 -6.29 -43.76 -19.33
N LYS A 478 -6.73 -42.92 -20.27
CA LYS A 478 -5.84 -42.23 -21.23
C LYS A 478 -4.86 -41.28 -20.53
N VAL A 479 -5.32 -40.56 -19.50
CA VAL A 479 -4.48 -39.62 -18.74
C VAL A 479 -3.49 -40.33 -17.80
N LEU A 480 -3.76 -41.59 -17.40
CA LEU A 480 -2.81 -42.43 -16.66
C LEU A 480 -1.81 -43.17 -17.58
N GLY A 481 -2.22 -43.49 -18.81
CA GLY A 481 -1.45 -44.31 -19.74
C GLY A 481 -1.52 -45.81 -19.40
N GLU A 482 -0.52 -46.58 -19.82
CA GLU A 482 -0.50 -48.04 -19.61
C GLU A 482 -0.38 -48.41 -18.12
N ILE A 483 -1.13 -49.43 -17.70
CA ILE A 483 -1.18 -49.96 -16.32
C ILE A 483 -0.96 -51.49 -16.43
N PRO A 484 -0.16 -52.13 -15.55
CA PRO A 484 0.51 -51.58 -14.35
C PRO A 484 1.63 -50.58 -14.62
N ILE A 485 1.59 -49.43 -13.95
CA ILE A 485 2.51 -48.31 -14.13
C ILE A 485 3.96 -48.75 -13.88
N LEU A 486 4.21 -49.48 -12.78
CA LEU A 486 5.55 -49.98 -12.44
C LEU A 486 6.14 -50.87 -13.54
N ALA A 487 5.34 -51.79 -14.07
CA ALA A 487 5.79 -52.71 -15.13
C ALA A 487 6.10 -51.96 -16.43
N SER A 488 5.28 -50.97 -16.78
CA SER A 488 5.54 -50.14 -17.96
C SER A 488 6.78 -49.23 -17.81
N GLU A 489 7.03 -48.66 -16.63
CA GLU A 489 8.26 -47.90 -16.36
C GLU A 489 9.50 -48.79 -16.35
N GLN A 490 9.38 -50.00 -15.79
CA GLN A 490 10.46 -50.98 -15.80
C GLN A 490 10.76 -51.47 -17.21
N LYS A 491 9.73 -51.72 -18.04
CA LYS A 491 9.91 -52.05 -19.45
C LYS A 491 10.59 -50.93 -20.22
N LEU A 492 10.20 -49.67 -20.02
CA LEU A 492 10.88 -48.53 -20.64
C LEU A 492 12.35 -48.42 -20.21
N LEU A 493 12.65 -48.75 -18.97
CA LEU A 493 14.04 -48.84 -18.48
C LEU A 493 14.78 -50.00 -19.15
N ASP A 494 14.14 -51.16 -19.29
CA ASP A 494 14.72 -52.35 -19.91
C ASP A 494 14.95 -52.14 -21.43
N ASP A 495 14.00 -51.52 -22.13
CA ASP A 495 14.13 -51.14 -23.55
C ASP A 495 15.26 -50.11 -23.74
N ALA A 496 15.37 -49.11 -22.85
CA ALA A 496 16.51 -48.18 -22.83
C ALA A 496 17.85 -48.87 -22.48
N THR A 497 17.83 -50.02 -21.81
CA THR A 497 19.03 -50.85 -21.61
C THR A 497 19.36 -51.73 -22.81
N ALA A 498 18.36 -52.16 -23.59
CA ALA A 498 18.52 -52.99 -24.77
C ALA A 498 19.02 -52.18 -25.99
N GLU A 499 18.50 -50.97 -26.21
CA GLU A 499 18.98 -50.06 -27.28
C GLU A 499 20.44 -49.60 -27.09
N GLY A 500 21.00 -49.72 -25.88
CA GLY A 500 22.41 -49.50 -25.61
C GLY A 500 23.32 -50.70 -25.93
N GLY A 501 22.75 -51.83 -26.37
CA GLY A 501 23.43 -53.13 -26.52
C GLY A 501 23.40 -53.76 -27.91
N GLU A 502 22.69 -53.19 -28.89
CA GLU A 502 22.70 -53.68 -30.28
C GLU A 502 23.22 -52.61 -31.25
N GLU A 503 24.22 -52.99 -32.03
CA GLU A 503 24.87 -52.17 -33.04
C GLU A 503 23.88 -51.71 -34.12
N SER A 504 23.65 -50.40 -34.22
CA SER A 504 23.36 -49.75 -35.50
C SER A 504 24.56 -48.88 -35.89
N GLU A 505 25.40 -49.42 -36.77
CA GLU A 505 26.31 -48.61 -37.58
C GLU A 505 25.52 -47.55 -38.36
N ASP A 506 26.14 -46.39 -38.57
CA ASP A 506 25.63 -45.18 -39.25
C ASP A 506 24.63 -44.27 -38.51
N LYS A 507 25.19 -43.42 -37.61
CA LYS A 507 25.17 -41.94 -37.78
C LYS A 507 25.95 -41.22 -36.66
N GLU A 508 26.54 -40.10 -37.04
CA GLU A 508 27.56 -39.31 -36.35
C GLU A 508 27.32 -39.05 -34.84
N LYS A 509 28.33 -39.38 -34.02
CA LYS A 509 28.45 -38.91 -32.63
C LYS A 509 29.00 -37.47 -32.59
N PRO A 510 28.35 -36.52 -31.89
CA PRO A 510 29.07 -35.42 -31.27
C PRO A 510 29.64 -35.89 -29.92
N LYS A 511 30.94 -35.66 -29.71
CA LYS A 511 31.68 -35.96 -28.48
C LYS A 511 31.07 -35.22 -27.28
N THR A 512 30.80 -35.94 -26.19
CA THR A 512 30.74 -35.36 -24.84
C THR A 512 31.68 -36.14 -23.92
N GLU A 513 32.55 -35.39 -23.24
CA GLU A 513 33.62 -35.87 -22.36
C GLU A 513 33.05 -36.38 -21.04
N GLY A 514 33.14 -37.68 -20.79
CA GLY A 514 32.83 -38.31 -19.50
C GLY A 514 34.11 -38.57 -18.70
N GLY A 515 34.67 -37.54 -18.07
CA GLY A 515 35.74 -37.70 -17.07
C GLY A 515 35.16 -38.16 -15.73
N GLY A 516 35.56 -39.33 -15.24
CA GLY A 516 35.15 -39.85 -13.93
C GLY A 516 35.54 -38.88 -12.81
N ARG A 517 34.55 -38.34 -12.09
CA ARG A 517 34.80 -37.50 -10.92
C ARG A 517 35.02 -38.38 -9.69
N PRO A 518 36.09 -38.18 -8.91
CA PRO A 518 36.25 -38.88 -7.64
C PRO A 518 35.24 -38.35 -6.62
N LYS A 519 34.54 -39.26 -5.94
CA LYS A 519 33.65 -38.95 -4.81
C LYS A 519 34.38 -39.29 -3.51
N VAL A 520 34.40 -38.35 -2.58
CA VAL A 520 35.00 -38.54 -1.25
C VAL A 520 33.97 -39.22 -0.36
N LEU A 521 34.35 -40.37 0.21
CA LEU A 521 33.51 -41.11 1.16
C LEU A 521 33.49 -40.39 2.52
N ALA A 522 32.56 -40.75 3.40
CA ALA A 522 32.43 -40.14 4.74
C ALA A 522 33.68 -40.33 5.64
N ASP A 523 34.63 -41.19 5.22
CA ASP A 523 35.93 -41.42 5.85
C ASP A 523 37.07 -40.56 5.28
N GLY A 524 36.81 -39.73 4.27
CA GLY A 524 37.81 -38.84 3.65
C GLY A 524 38.61 -39.47 2.51
N THR A 525 38.34 -40.71 2.10
CA THR A 525 39.06 -41.37 1.00
C THR A 525 38.43 -41.06 -0.37
N TYR A 526 39.26 -40.80 -1.39
CA TYR A 526 38.82 -40.55 -2.76
C TYR A 526 38.54 -41.87 -3.49
N ALA A 527 37.29 -42.15 -3.85
CA ALA A 527 36.91 -43.29 -4.67
C ALA A 527 36.53 -42.85 -6.09
N THR A 528 37.02 -43.56 -7.10
CA THR A 528 36.61 -43.41 -8.51
C THR A 528 35.41 -44.31 -8.79
N GLU A 529 34.26 -43.71 -9.12
CA GLU A 529 33.07 -44.48 -9.53
C GLU A 529 33.30 -45.16 -10.88
N THR A 530 33.01 -46.46 -10.98
CA THR A 530 33.06 -47.21 -12.24
C THR A 530 31.90 -46.79 -13.15
N ALA A 531 32.18 -46.61 -14.44
CA ALA A 531 31.25 -46.06 -15.45
C ALA A 531 29.89 -46.80 -15.60
N PHE A 532 29.75 -47.99 -14.99
CA PHE A 532 28.50 -48.77 -15.00
C PHE A 532 27.42 -48.21 -14.05
N SER A 533 27.77 -47.58 -12.91
CA SER A 533 26.76 -46.97 -12.01
C SER A 533 26.22 -45.66 -12.58
N SER A 534 27.08 -44.83 -13.18
CA SER A 534 26.69 -43.58 -13.83
C SER A 534 25.77 -43.80 -15.03
N ALA A 535 25.98 -44.87 -15.82
CA ALA A 535 25.14 -45.18 -16.96
C ALA A 535 23.72 -45.61 -16.55
N SER A 536 23.57 -46.39 -15.47
CA SER A 536 22.25 -46.80 -14.96
C SER A 536 21.48 -45.64 -14.32
N ALA A 537 22.16 -44.75 -13.60
CA ALA A 537 21.57 -43.53 -13.06
C ALA A 537 21.15 -42.54 -14.17
N ALA A 538 21.98 -42.33 -15.18
CA ALA A 538 21.66 -41.46 -16.33
C ALA A 538 20.49 -42.01 -17.17
N ARG A 539 20.40 -43.34 -17.34
CA ARG A 539 19.26 -44.00 -18.02
C ARG A 539 17.97 -43.86 -17.21
N LEU A 540 18.04 -43.99 -15.88
CA LEU A 540 16.89 -43.76 -15.00
C LEU A 540 16.43 -42.29 -15.06
N GLU A 541 17.34 -41.31 -15.16
CA GLU A 541 16.98 -39.91 -15.39
C GLU A 541 16.37 -39.68 -16.78
N ALA A 542 16.88 -40.33 -17.82
CA ALA A 542 16.30 -40.26 -19.17
C ALA A 542 14.86 -40.80 -19.21
N VAL A 543 14.59 -41.92 -18.51
CA VAL A 543 13.23 -42.49 -18.37
C VAL A 543 12.33 -41.58 -17.51
N LYS A 544 12.87 -40.87 -16.53
CA LYS A 544 12.14 -39.84 -15.76
C LYS A 544 11.81 -38.61 -16.61
N ALA A 545 12.66 -38.25 -17.57
CA ALA A 545 12.49 -37.09 -18.45
C ALA A 545 11.61 -37.35 -19.69
N ALA A 546 11.23 -38.61 -19.96
CA ALA A 546 10.38 -38.96 -21.09
C ALA A 546 8.98 -38.30 -21.00
N ALA A 547 8.41 -37.93 -22.15
CA ALA A 547 7.08 -37.31 -22.23
C ALA A 547 6.00 -38.31 -21.81
N LYS A 548 5.39 -38.07 -20.64
CA LYS A 548 4.35 -38.93 -20.05
C LYS A 548 3.01 -38.18 -19.97
N PRO A 549 1.88 -38.90 -20.00
CA PRO A 549 0.56 -38.34 -19.73
C PRO A 549 0.54 -37.52 -18.42
N PRO A 550 -0.25 -36.42 -18.34
CA PRO A 550 -0.06 -35.41 -17.29
C PRO A 550 -0.31 -35.94 -15.88
N LEU A 551 -1.30 -36.81 -15.67
CA LEU A 551 -1.55 -37.42 -14.34
C LEU A 551 -0.45 -38.41 -13.95
N ARG A 552 0.11 -39.17 -14.91
CA ARG A 552 1.26 -40.06 -14.67
C ARG A 552 2.49 -39.25 -14.27
N THR A 553 2.74 -38.13 -14.94
CA THR A 553 3.83 -37.21 -14.59
C THR A 553 3.69 -36.66 -13.17
N LEU A 554 2.47 -36.31 -12.74
CA LEU A 554 2.22 -35.84 -11.37
C LEU A 554 2.45 -36.92 -10.31
N ILE A 555 2.02 -38.17 -10.58
CA ILE A 555 2.22 -39.30 -9.67
C ILE A 555 3.72 -39.62 -9.53
N LEU A 556 4.45 -39.67 -10.64
CA LEU A 556 5.91 -39.88 -10.64
C LEU A 556 6.68 -38.68 -10.07
N GLY A 557 6.09 -37.49 -10.11
CA GLY A 557 6.58 -36.27 -9.49
C GLY A 557 6.33 -36.20 -7.98
N GLY A 558 5.68 -37.19 -7.37
CA GLY A 558 5.48 -37.30 -5.92
C GLY A 558 4.21 -36.66 -5.37
N ASP A 559 3.25 -36.25 -6.22
CA ASP A 559 1.96 -35.71 -5.76
C ASP A 559 0.92 -36.82 -5.48
N PHE A 560 1.13 -37.57 -4.39
CA PHE A 560 0.24 -38.68 -4.01
C PHE A 560 -1.11 -38.25 -3.43
N PHE A 561 -1.24 -37.01 -2.97
CA PHE A 561 -2.54 -36.50 -2.54
C PHE A 561 -3.53 -36.47 -3.72
N THR A 562 -3.08 -36.10 -4.92
CA THR A 562 -3.90 -36.19 -6.14
C THR A 562 -4.26 -37.65 -6.45
N SER A 563 -3.38 -38.61 -6.15
CA SER A 563 -3.67 -40.04 -6.28
C SER A 563 -4.71 -40.56 -5.28
N ALA A 564 -4.69 -40.07 -4.04
CA ALA A 564 -5.72 -40.39 -3.06
C ALA A 564 -7.10 -39.87 -3.49
N VAL A 565 -7.16 -38.66 -4.05
CA VAL A 565 -8.42 -38.10 -4.62
C VAL A 565 -8.89 -38.91 -5.83
N LEU A 566 -7.97 -39.36 -6.70
CA LEU A 566 -8.29 -40.26 -7.80
C LEU A 566 -8.89 -41.57 -7.29
N ALA A 567 -8.31 -42.18 -6.25
CA ALA A 567 -8.82 -43.43 -5.68
C ALA A 567 -10.24 -43.26 -5.13
N ALA A 568 -10.53 -42.15 -4.44
CA ALA A 568 -11.87 -41.83 -3.96
C ALA A 568 -12.85 -41.62 -5.13
N ALA A 569 -12.45 -40.91 -6.19
CA ALA A 569 -13.29 -40.70 -7.38
C ALA A 569 -13.61 -42.02 -8.11
N LEU A 570 -12.61 -42.88 -8.32
CA LEU A 570 -12.79 -44.21 -8.92
C LEU A 570 -13.73 -45.07 -8.08
N THR A 571 -13.59 -45.05 -6.75
CA THR A 571 -14.48 -45.77 -5.84
C THR A 571 -15.93 -45.33 -6.05
N LYS A 572 -16.19 -44.02 -6.01
CA LYS A 572 -17.54 -43.47 -6.23
C LYS A 572 -18.14 -43.85 -7.59
N LEU A 573 -17.35 -43.78 -8.67
CA LEU A 573 -17.80 -44.16 -10.01
C LEU A 573 -18.19 -45.64 -10.08
N VAL A 574 -17.40 -46.53 -9.47
CA VAL A 574 -17.70 -47.98 -9.45
C VAL A 574 -18.93 -48.28 -8.58
N LEU A 575 -19.07 -47.65 -7.41
CA LEU A 575 -20.25 -47.83 -6.55
C LEU A 575 -21.54 -47.38 -7.27
N ARG A 576 -21.52 -46.22 -7.93
CA ARG A 576 -22.67 -45.73 -8.72
C ARG A 576 -22.99 -46.61 -9.92
N PHE A 577 -21.97 -47.12 -10.59
CA PHE A 577 -22.17 -48.07 -11.67
C PHE A 577 -22.85 -49.35 -11.15
N SER A 578 -22.46 -49.83 -9.97
CA SER A 578 -23.07 -50.99 -9.32
C SER A 578 -24.53 -50.78 -8.91
N GLU A 579 -24.93 -49.57 -8.48
CA GLU A 579 -26.33 -49.28 -8.15
C GLU A 579 -27.24 -49.23 -9.39
N LYS A 580 -26.72 -48.75 -10.52
CA LYS A 580 -27.52 -48.50 -11.73
C LYS A 580 -27.43 -49.61 -12.78
N SER A 581 -26.33 -50.36 -12.83
CA SER A 581 -26.13 -51.45 -13.79
C SER A 581 -26.71 -52.75 -13.25
N GLN A 582 -27.49 -53.45 -14.09
CA GLN A 582 -27.94 -54.81 -13.79
C GLN A 582 -26.90 -55.88 -14.20
N ASP A 583 -25.84 -55.47 -14.91
CA ASP A 583 -24.81 -56.39 -15.42
C ASP A 583 -23.65 -56.55 -14.43
N ALA A 584 -23.61 -57.71 -13.78
CA ALA A 584 -22.56 -58.06 -12.83
C ALA A 584 -21.18 -58.24 -13.49
N VAL A 585 -21.12 -58.60 -14.77
CA VAL A 585 -19.83 -58.87 -15.45
C VAL A 585 -19.08 -57.57 -15.70
N SER A 586 -19.76 -56.57 -16.28
CA SER A 586 -19.16 -55.24 -16.49
C SER A 586 -18.82 -54.55 -15.17
N THR A 587 -19.66 -54.68 -14.14
CA THR A 587 -19.39 -54.11 -12.81
C THR A 587 -18.13 -54.71 -12.19
N ASN A 588 -17.98 -56.04 -12.25
CA ASN A 588 -16.78 -56.72 -11.76
C ASN A 588 -15.53 -56.39 -12.59
N GLY A 589 -15.67 -56.19 -13.90
CA GLY A 589 -14.60 -55.73 -14.77
C GLY A 589 -14.07 -54.34 -14.38
N LEU A 590 -14.98 -53.37 -14.22
CA LEU A 590 -14.63 -52.01 -13.80
C LEU A 590 -14.03 -51.96 -12.39
N ARG A 591 -14.58 -52.77 -11.47
CA ARG A 591 -14.04 -52.93 -10.12
C ARG A 591 -12.60 -53.45 -10.14
N ALA A 592 -12.35 -54.52 -10.90
CA ALA A 592 -11.01 -55.11 -11.03
C ALA A 592 -10.03 -54.10 -11.64
N GLU A 593 -10.46 -53.35 -12.65
CA GLU A 593 -9.65 -52.29 -13.25
C GLU A 593 -9.32 -51.20 -12.22
N ALA A 594 -10.32 -50.63 -11.53
CA ALA A 594 -10.10 -49.60 -10.52
C ALA A 594 -9.13 -50.05 -9.39
N MET A 595 -9.30 -51.29 -8.89
CA MET A 595 -8.39 -51.88 -7.90
C MET A 595 -6.97 -52.06 -8.46
N LEU A 596 -6.83 -52.42 -9.74
CA LEU A 596 -5.53 -52.51 -10.42
C LEU A 596 -4.85 -51.14 -10.51
N ILE A 597 -5.60 -50.07 -10.80
CA ILE A 597 -5.06 -48.70 -10.82
C ILE A 597 -4.52 -48.33 -9.42
N MET A 598 -5.33 -48.51 -8.38
CA MET A 598 -4.97 -48.15 -7.00
C MET A 598 -3.75 -48.93 -6.49
N THR A 599 -3.73 -50.25 -6.70
CA THR A 599 -2.59 -51.10 -6.31
C THR A 599 -1.34 -50.79 -7.11
N SER A 600 -1.48 -50.44 -8.39
CA SER A 600 -0.36 -49.98 -9.21
C SER A 600 0.24 -48.67 -8.69
N ILE A 601 -0.59 -47.73 -8.23
CA ILE A 601 -0.11 -46.45 -7.66
C ILE A 601 0.69 -46.70 -6.38
N ILE A 602 0.18 -47.54 -5.48
CA ILE A 602 0.89 -47.89 -4.22
C ILE A 602 2.25 -48.51 -4.53
N ARG A 603 2.30 -49.48 -5.47
CA ARG A 603 3.55 -50.14 -5.85
C ARG A 603 4.55 -49.18 -6.50
N VAL A 604 4.08 -48.26 -7.34
CA VAL A 604 4.95 -47.23 -7.92
C VAL A 604 5.43 -46.26 -6.85
N GLY A 605 4.57 -45.84 -5.92
CA GLY A 605 4.91 -44.95 -4.83
C GLY A 605 5.99 -45.48 -3.88
N GLN A 606 6.18 -46.81 -3.83
CA GLN A 606 7.24 -47.49 -3.08
C GLN A 606 8.51 -47.77 -3.91
N SER A 607 8.50 -47.44 -5.21
CA SER A 607 9.59 -47.74 -6.15
C SER A 607 10.60 -46.60 -6.29
N LYS A 608 11.75 -46.89 -6.92
CA LYS A 608 12.81 -45.89 -7.21
C LYS A 608 12.47 -44.92 -8.35
N PHE A 609 11.36 -45.14 -9.04
CA PHE A 609 10.95 -44.34 -10.20
C PHE A 609 10.32 -43.00 -9.81
N VAL A 610 9.83 -42.86 -8.57
CA VAL A 610 9.23 -41.61 -8.07
C VAL A 610 10.31 -40.69 -7.48
N THR A 611 10.09 -39.39 -7.55
CA THR A 611 10.94 -38.37 -6.92
C THR A 611 10.82 -38.36 -5.38
N VAL A 612 9.61 -38.52 -4.86
CA VAL A 612 9.27 -38.57 -3.44
C VAL A 612 8.54 -39.88 -3.17
N PRO A 613 8.83 -40.64 -2.09
CA PRO A 613 8.06 -41.84 -1.76
C PRO A 613 6.65 -41.48 -1.28
N ILE A 614 5.71 -42.44 -1.37
CA ILE A 614 4.32 -42.25 -0.93
C ILE A 614 4.24 -41.93 0.57
N ASP A 615 3.43 -40.91 0.92
CA ASP A 615 3.11 -40.57 2.29
C ASP A 615 2.16 -41.59 2.92
N GLU A 616 2.26 -41.75 4.24
CA GLU A 616 1.48 -42.72 5.00
C GLU A 616 -0.04 -42.47 4.90
N ASP A 617 -0.47 -41.20 4.98
CA ASP A 617 -1.89 -40.80 4.88
C ASP A 617 -2.48 -41.13 3.49
N SER A 618 -1.79 -40.77 2.40
CA SER A 618 -2.25 -41.11 1.06
C SER A 618 -2.26 -42.62 0.82
N ASN A 619 -1.28 -43.37 1.34
CA ASN A 619 -1.27 -44.83 1.26
C ASN A 619 -2.48 -45.44 2.00
N GLU A 620 -2.75 -45.00 3.23
CA GLU A 620 -3.88 -45.47 4.03
C GLU A 620 -5.22 -45.16 3.34
N ARG A 621 -5.39 -43.94 2.81
CA ARG A 621 -6.62 -43.56 2.07
C ARG A 621 -6.86 -44.40 0.82
N ILE A 622 -5.80 -44.65 0.04
CA ILE A 622 -5.91 -45.50 -1.16
C ILE A 622 -6.23 -46.94 -0.76
N MET A 623 -5.59 -47.46 0.30
CA MET A 623 -5.87 -48.81 0.82
C MET A 623 -7.30 -48.94 1.36
N ASN A 624 -7.84 -47.92 2.03
CA ASN A 624 -9.23 -47.88 2.48
C ASN A 624 -10.21 -47.93 1.29
N CYS A 625 -9.89 -47.26 0.17
CA CYS A 625 -10.67 -47.35 -1.06
C CYS A 625 -10.61 -48.75 -1.68
N VAL A 626 -9.43 -49.39 -1.71
CA VAL A 626 -9.26 -50.78 -2.17
C VAL A 626 -10.06 -51.75 -1.30
N GLN A 627 -10.03 -51.59 0.02
CA GLN A 627 -10.80 -52.42 0.94
C GLN A 627 -12.31 -52.24 0.71
N THR A 628 -12.77 -50.99 0.55
CA THR A 628 -14.17 -50.68 0.25
C THR A 628 -14.64 -51.34 -1.04
N LEU A 629 -13.83 -51.27 -2.11
CA LEU A 629 -14.13 -51.98 -3.37
C LEU A 629 -14.06 -53.50 -3.22
N SER A 630 -13.25 -54.03 -2.30
CA SER A 630 -13.17 -55.47 -2.05
C SER A 630 -14.42 -56.02 -1.32
N GLU A 631 -15.02 -55.21 -0.46
CA GLU A 631 -16.16 -55.55 0.41
C GLU A 631 -17.49 -54.92 -0.10
N LEU A 632 -17.63 -54.75 -1.42
CA LEU A 632 -18.71 -53.98 -2.07
C LEU A 632 -20.12 -54.28 -1.52
N ASP A 633 -20.48 -55.54 -1.28
CA ASP A 633 -21.86 -55.92 -0.90
C ASP A 633 -22.09 -56.00 0.63
N GLN A 634 -21.05 -55.84 1.45
CA GLN A 634 -21.12 -56.22 2.87
C GLN A 634 -21.48 -55.06 3.81
N LYS A 635 -21.32 -53.80 3.39
CA LYS A 635 -21.45 -52.62 4.26
C LYS A 635 -22.21 -51.46 3.59
N PRO A 636 -23.56 -51.44 3.65
CA PRO A 636 -24.38 -50.38 3.02
C PRO A 636 -24.09 -48.99 3.59
N VAL A 637 -23.71 -48.90 4.88
CA VAL A 637 -23.33 -47.64 5.53
C VAL A 637 -22.16 -46.95 4.81
N VAL A 638 -21.22 -47.71 4.25
CA VAL A 638 -20.06 -47.15 3.54
C VAL A 638 -20.48 -46.60 2.16
N HIS A 639 -21.48 -47.22 1.50
CA HIS A 639 -22.05 -46.69 0.26
C HIS A 639 -22.69 -45.32 0.49
N ASP A 640 -23.52 -45.20 1.52
CA ASP A 640 -24.19 -43.94 1.86
C ASP A 640 -23.18 -42.82 2.14
N ILE A 641 -22.09 -43.13 2.84
CA ILE A 641 -21.01 -42.18 3.13
C ILE A 641 -20.35 -41.66 1.85
N PHE A 642 -20.02 -42.55 0.90
CA PHE A 642 -19.35 -42.17 -0.34
C PHE A 642 -20.28 -41.49 -1.37
N LEU A 643 -21.56 -41.82 -1.38
CA LEU A 643 -22.51 -41.37 -2.41
C LEU A 643 -23.36 -40.16 -1.99
N HIS A 644 -23.74 -40.07 -0.71
CA HIS A 644 -24.72 -39.10 -0.23
C HIS A 644 -24.14 -38.12 0.78
N ASP A 645 -23.40 -38.58 1.79
CA ASP A 645 -22.92 -37.71 2.87
C ASP A 645 -21.90 -36.68 2.39
N THR A 646 -21.01 -37.04 1.46
CA THR A 646 -20.03 -36.09 0.91
C THR A 646 -20.68 -34.93 0.16
N ARG A 647 -21.77 -35.21 -0.57
CA ARG A 647 -22.55 -34.19 -1.28
C ARG A 647 -23.33 -33.34 -0.29
N ALA A 648 -24.02 -33.95 0.66
CA ALA A 648 -24.81 -33.25 1.68
C ALA A 648 -23.96 -32.32 2.54
N ALA A 649 -22.73 -32.74 2.91
CA ALA A 649 -21.79 -31.91 3.63
C ALA A 649 -21.37 -30.67 2.81
N TYR A 650 -21.15 -30.85 1.51
CA TYR A 650 -20.80 -29.74 0.62
C TYR A 650 -21.98 -28.77 0.42
N SER A 651 -23.20 -29.26 0.22
CA SER A 651 -24.40 -28.41 0.11
C SER A 651 -24.63 -27.59 1.38
N LYS A 652 -24.43 -28.18 2.56
CA LYS A 652 -24.49 -27.45 3.85
C LYS A 652 -23.44 -26.35 3.95
N MET A 653 -22.21 -26.64 3.51
CA MET A 653 -21.12 -25.65 3.50
C MET A 653 -21.44 -24.45 2.60
N LEU A 654 -21.95 -24.70 1.39
CA LEU A 654 -22.37 -23.64 0.46
C LEU A 654 -23.55 -22.82 1.01
N GLY A 655 -24.59 -23.48 1.52
CA GLY A 655 -25.74 -22.77 2.11
C GLY A 655 -25.34 -21.89 3.31
N ALA A 656 -24.37 -22.34 4.12
CA ALA A 656 -23.82 -21.53 5.20
C ALA A 656 -23.02 -20.32 4.67
N GLN A 657 -22.26 -20.47 3.57
CA GLN A 657 -21.54 -19.35 2.94
C GLN A 657 -22.49 -18.32 2.34
N GLU A 658 -23.57 -18.75 1.68
CA GLU A 658 -24.58 -17.85 1.11
C GLU A 658 -25.32 -17.06 2.18
N LYS A 659 -25.75 -17.74 3.25
CA LYS A 659 -26.40 -17.08 4.40
C LYS A 659 -25.51 -16.00 5.00
N ARG A 660 -24.21 -16.27 5.16
CA ARG A 660 -23.21 -15.30 5.63
C ARG A 660 -23.04 -14.10 4.68
N ALA A 661 -23.02 -14.35 3.37
CA ALA A 661 -22.91 -13.28 2.38
C ALA A 661 -24.15 -12.38 2.38
N ALA A 662 -25.34 -12.96 2.58
CA ALA A 662 -26.59 -12.23 2.73
C ALA A 662 -26.59 -11.38 4.02
N GLU A 663 -26.23 -11.96 5.17
CA GLU A 663 -26.14 -11.25 6.46
C GLU A 663 -25.15 -10.08 6.41
N LYS A 664 -23.99 -10.26 5.75
CA LYS A 664 -23.02 -9.17 5.54
C LYS A 664 -23.58 -8.05 4.67
N LYS A 665 -24.30 -8.40 3.59
CA LYS A 665 -24.95 -7.43 2.71
C LYS A 665 -26.08 -6.69 3.43
N GLU A 666 -26.82 -7.36 4.30
CA GLU A 666 -27.83 -6.75 5.16
C GLU A 666 -27.20 -5.82 6.20
N ALA A 667 -26.08 -6.18 6.82
CA ALA A 667 -25.33 -5.31 7.73
C ALA A 667 -24.76 -4.06 7.02
N GLU A 668 -24.36 -4.18 5.76
CA GLU A 668 -23.94 -3.05 4.93
C GLU A 668 -25.11 -2.17 4.48
N SER A 669 -26.30 -2.75 4.24
CA SER A 669 -27.49 -1.98 3.86
C SER A 669 -28.17 -1.30 5.06
N THR A 670 -28.15 -1.91 6.25
CA THR A 670 -28.64 -1.30 7.50
C THR A 670 -27.75 -0.19 8.04
N LYS A 671 -26.55 0.01 7.48
CA LYS A 671 -25.78 1.25 7.66
C LYS A 671 -26.40 2.47 6.95
N THR A 672 -27.51 2.31 6.22
CA THR A 672 -28.39 3.45 5.95
C THR A 672 -28.94 3.94 7.28
N ALA A 673 -28.49 5.13 7.68
CA ALA A 673 -28.73 5.74 8.98
C ALA A 673 -30.18 5.52 9.46
N ALA A 674 -30.36 4.58 10.39
CA ALA A 674 -31.55 4.52 11.20
C ALA A 674 -31.51 5.74 12.12
N VAL A 675 -32.06 6.87 11.65
CA VAL A 675 -32.28 8.05 12.47
C VAL A 675 -33.20 7.61 13.62
N GLN A 676 -32.71 7.66 14.85
CA GLN A 676 -33.56 7.36 16.00
C GLN A 676 -34.64 8.43 16.12
N VAL A 677 -35.83 8.04 16.58
CA VAL A 677 -36.97 8.98 16.74
C VAL A 677 -36.64 10.12 17.71
N ASP A 678 -35.69 9.88 18.62
CA ASP A 678 -35.19 10.85 19.61
C ASP A 678 -33.90 11.57 19.17
N ASP A 679 -33.40 11.35 17.94
CA ASP A 679 -32.32 12.17 17.41
C ASP A 679 -32.77 13.63 17.33
N LEU A 680 -31.99 14.51 17.96
CA LEU A 680 -32.27 15.94 18.05
C LEU A 680 -32.50 16.54 16.66
N LEU A 681 -33.74 17.01 16.40
CA LEU A 681 -34.07 17.82 15.23
C LEU A 681 -33.11 19.02 15.17
N THR A 682 -32.14 18.96 14.27
CA THR A 682 -31.15 20.01 14.10
C THR A 682 -31.80 21.15 13.31
N PHE A 683 -32.36 22.12 14.03
CA PHE A 683 -32.85 23.34 13.42
C PHE A 683 -31.66 24.08 12.77
N ARG A 684 -31.73 24.28 11.45
CA ARG A 684 -30.69 24.91 10.62
C ARG A 684 -30.20 26.27 11.16
N GLN A 685 -31.01 26.96 11.96
CA GLN A 685 -30.67 28.25 12.60
C GLN A 685 -29.93 28.13 13.95
N PHE A 686 -29.94 26.95 14.57
CA PHE A 686 -29.30 26.68 15.88
C PHE A 686 -28.13 25.68 15.81
N SER A 687 -27.84 25.13 14.62
CA SER A 687 -26.59 24.41 14.40
C SER A 687 -25.43 25.41 14.42
N LYS A 688 -24.52 25.26 15.39
CA LYS A 688 -23.21 25.93 15.32
C LYS A 688 -22.53 25.39 14.07
N LYS A 689 -22.43 26.22 13.03
CA LYS A 689 -21.70 26.04 11.76
C LYS A 689 -20.79 24.79 11.74
N THR A 690 -21.38 23.65 11.43
CA THR A 690 -20.72 22.55 10.73
C THR A 690 -21.73 22.11 9.68
N ALA A 691 -21.68 22.82 8.55
CA ALA A 691 -22.45 22.47 7.38
C ALA A 691 -21.85 21.19 6.79
N ASP A 692 -22.54 20.08 7.05
CA ASP A 692 -22.91 19.10 6.03
C ASP A 692 -21.79 18.76 5.04
N ASP A 693 -20.82 17.94 5.48
CA ASP A 693 -19.76 17.27 4.71
C ASP A 693 -19.49 17.85 3.31
N VAL A 694 -19.14 19.14 3.30
CA VAL A 694 -18.41 19.75 2.20
C VAL A 694 -17.15 18.93 2.11
N ILE A 695 -16.79 18.48 0.90
CA ILE A 695 -15.47 17.92 0.65
C ILE A 695 -14.50 19.05 0.97
N ASP A 696 -14.02 19.03 2.21
CA ASP A 696 -13.13 20.03 2.73
C ASP A 696 -11.78 19.74 2.11
N TYR A 697 -11.44 20.53 1.10
CA TYR A 697 -10.15 20.47 0.43
C TYR A 697 -9.02 20.63 1.45
N ASP A 698 -9.22 21.35 2.55
CA ASP A 698 -8.24 21.46 3.63
C ASP A 698 -8.13 20.17 4.46
N ALA A 699 -9.18 19.36 4.56
CA ALA A 699 -9.13 18.05 5.21
C ALA A 699 -8.55 16.96 4.28
N ASP A 700 -8.74 17.05 2.97
CA ASP A 700 -8.11 16.16 1.98
C ASP A 700 -6.63 16.52 1.76
N VAL A 701 -6.29 17.81 1.65
CA VAL A 701 -4.90 18.30 1.63
C VAL A 701 -4.25 18.05 2.99
N GLY A 702 -4.96 18.23 4.10
CA GLY A 702 -4.51 17.91 5.45
C GLY A 702 -4.27 16.41 5.67
N ARG A 703 -5.10 15.53 5.08
CA ARG A 703 -4.85 14.08 5.06
C ARG A 703 -3.70 13.69 4.13
N ALA A 704 -3.54 14.38 3.00
CA ALA A 704 -2.45 14.16 2.06
C ALA A 704 -1.09 14.71 2.56
N THR A 705 -1.11 15.70 3.46
CA THR A 705 0.07 16.33 4.07
C THR A 705 0.32 15.90 5.52
N GLY A 706 -0.57 15.10 6.11
CA GLY A 706 -0.48 14.65 7.51
C GLY A 706 -0.83 15.71 8.57
N ALA A 707 -1.25 16.92 8.16
CA ALA A 707 -1.59 18.01 9.07
C ALA A 707 -3.00 17.89 9.69
N GLY A 708 -3.87 17.04 9.12
CA GLY A 708 -5.26 16.88 9.52
C GLY A 708 -5.58 15.52 10.12
N GLU A 709 -4.76 15.00 11.03
CA GLU A 709 -5.22 13.90 11.87
C GLU A 709 -6.26 14.42 12.87
N VAL A 710 -7.33 13.62 13.00
CA VAL A 710 -8.42 13.72 13.95
C VAL A 710 -7.92 14.30 15.26
N GLN A 711 -8.64 15.29 15.80
CA GLN A 711 -8.40 15.91 17.10
C GLN A 711 -8.09 14.83 18.16
N GLU A 712 -6.81 14.48 18.32
CA GLU A 712 -6.37 13.47 19.27
C GLU A 712 -6.68 14.00 20.66
N ASP A 713 -7.35 13.20 21.49
CA ASP A 713 -7.77 13.57 22.83
C ASP A 713 -6.61 14.19 23.60
N PHE A 714 -6.80 15.35 24.22
CA PHE A 714 -5.76 16.02 25.02
C PHE A 714 -5.13 15.07 26.08
N MET A 715 -5.91 14.12 26.57
CA MET A 715 -5.47 13.07 27.50
C MET A 715 -4.54 12.03 26.85
N SER A 716 -4.71 11.68 25.57
CA SER A 716 -3.77 10.80 24.86
C SER A 716 -2.45 11.52 24.57
N ASN A 717 -2.48 12.83 24.34
CA ASN A 717 -1.26 13.63 24.16
C ASN A 717 -0.42 13.68 25.45
N LEU A 718 -1.06 13.78 26.62
CA LEU A 718 -0.35 13.75 27.91
C LEU A 718 0.33 12.40 28.18
N SER A 719 -0.21 11.29 27.65
CA SER A 719 0.43 9.97 27.79
C SER A 719 1.72 9.81 26.97
N ARG A 720 1.98 10.72 26.03
CA ARG A 720 3.18 10.72 25.17
C ARG A 720 4.30 11.66 25.67
N ILE A 721 4.15 12.22 26.87
CA ILE A 721 5.19 13.01 27.54
C ILE A 721 6.02 12.07 28.41
N SER A 722 7.30 11.94 28.09
CA SER A 722 8.28 11.17 28.85
C SER A 722 9.17 12.11 29.67
N GLN A 723 9.16 11.94 30.99
CA GLN A 723 10.06 12.66 31.87
C GLN A 723 11.49 12.09 31.76
N LEU A 724 12.44 12.93 31.36
CA LEU A 724 13.82 12.50 31.08
C LEU A 724 14.77 12.72 32.26
N THR A 725 14.53 13.72 33.10
CA THR A 725 15.33 14.00 34.31
C THR A 725 14.47 14.22 35.55
N GLY A 726 15.06 14.08 36.73
CA GLY A 726 14.39 14.28 38.00
C GLY A 726 14.20 15.75 38.34
N PHE A 727 13.24 16.07 39.22
CA PHE A 727 13.04 17.43 39.72
C PHE A 727 14.18 17.95 40.61
N SER A 728 15.12 17.09 40.99
CA SER A 728 16.30 17.44 41.78
C SER A 728 17.54 17.74 40.94
N ASP A 729 17.47 17.51 39.62
CA ASP A 729 18.60 17.69 38.73
C ASP A 729 18.76 19.17 38.34
N PRO A 730 19.99 19.67 38.10
CA PRO A 730 20.22 21.07 37.71
C PRO A 730 19.44 21.51 36.47
N VAL A 731 19.18 20.58 35.56
CA VAL A 731 18.39 20.76 34.35
C VAL A 731 17.22 19.79 34.35
N TYR A 732 16.00 20.31 34.35
CA TYR A 732 14.80 19.52 34.15
C TYR A 732 14.51 19.36 32.67
N ALA A 733 14.24 18.13 32.23
CA ALA A 733 13.97 17.79 30.84
C ALA A 733 12.75 16.88 30.73
N GLU A 734 11.82 17.27 29.86
CA GLU A 734 10.67 16.45 29.46
C GLU A 734 10.60 16.40 27.93
N ALA A 735 10.33 15.21 27.37
CA ALA A 735 10.23 15.01 25.93
C ALA A 735 8.82 14.62 25.53
N TYR A 736 8.28 15.32 24.55
CA TYR A 736 7.07 14.98 23.86
C TYR A 736 7.41 14.21 22.58
N VAL A 737 6.95 12.97 22.48
CA VAL A 737 7.22 12.10 21.33
C VAL A 737 6.04 12.16 20.36
N LYS A 738 6.29 12.64 19.14
CA LYS A 738 5.31 12.63 18.05
C LYS A 738 5.80 11.75 16.91
N MET A 739 4.99 10.78 16.52
CA MET A 739 5.26 9.89 15.40
C MET A 739 4.61 10.45 14.13
N HIS A 740 5.37 10.60 13.05
CA HIS A 740 4.84 11.09 11.77
C HIS A 740 5.41 10.28 10.61
N GLY A 741 4.69 9.22 10.21
CA GLY A 741 5.19 8.28 9.21
C GLY A 741 6.55 7.73 9.65
N PHE A 742 7.57 7.86 8.81
CA PHE A 742 8.91 7.32 9.10
C PHE A 742 9.78 8.18 10.03
N ASP A 743 9.29 9.35 10.43
CA ASP A 743 10.03 10.30 11.26
C ASP A 743 9.43 10.35 12.66
N ILE A 744 10.29 10.24 13.68
CA ILE A 744 9.96 10.47 15.09
C ILE A 744 10.45 11.86 15.44
N LEU A 745 9.52 12.73 15.79
CA LEU A 745 9.77 14.08 16.25
C LEU A 745 9.76 14.08 17.77
N LEU A 746 10.93 14.29 18.36
CA LEU A 746 11.09 14.53 19.79
C LEU A 746 11.10 16.04 20.02
N ASP A 747 10.15 16.56 20.79
CA ASP A 747 10.19 17.93 21.29
C ASP A 747 10.59 17.89 22.76
N VAL A 748 11.85 18.23 23.06
CA VAL A 748 12.40 18.21 24.41
C VAL A 748 12.37 19.61 24.99
N LEU A 749 11.58 19.79 26.05
CA LEU A 749 11.59 21.00 26.86
C LEU A 749 12.68 20.86 27.92
N LEU A 750 13.60 21.83 27.92
CA LEU A 750 14.64 21.98 28.92
C LEU A 750 14.34 23.18 29.80
N VAL A 751 14.47 23.00 31.12
CA VAL A 751 14.28 24.05 32.11
C VAL A 751 15.51 24.10 33.00
N ASN A 752 16.17 25.25 33.02
CA ASN A 752 17.27 25.49 33.96
C ASN A 752 16.69 25.71 35.36
N GLN A 753 16.98 24.83 36.31
CA GLN A 753 16.51 25.00 37.69
C GLN A 753 17.49 25.81 38.55
N THR A 754 18.69 26.07 38.04
CA THR A 754 19.74 26.78 38.77
C THR A 754 19.63 28.30 38.62
N SER A 755 20.29 29.01 39.54
CA SER A 755 20.43 30.47 39.52
C SER A 755 21.52 30.96 38.57
N ASP A 756 22.27 30.05 37.94
CA ASP A 756 23.39 30.36 37.07
C ASP A 756 23.01 30.17 35.59
N THR A 757 23.66 30.91 34.70
CA THR A 757 23.47 30.75 33.25
C THR A 757 24.20 29.50 32.76
N LEU A 758 23.48 28.57 32.16
CA LEU A 758 24.08 27.36 31.57
C LEU A 758 24.56 27.71 30.16
N GLN A 759 25.87 27.69 29.97
CA GLN A 759 26.51 27.96 28.68
C GLN A 759 26.83 26.66 27.97
N ASN A 760 26.84 26.71 26.64
CA ASN A 760 27.17 25.58 25.78
C ASN A 760 26.36 24.30 26.07
N LEU A 761 25.07 24.43 26.42
CA LEU A 761 24.21 23.29 26.68
C LEU A 761 23.93 22.55 25.37
N CYS A 762 24.38 21.30 25.28
CA CYS A 762 24.20 20.41 24.16
C CYS A 762 23.41 19.18 24.62
N LEU A 763 22.43 18.76 23.82
CA LEU A 763 21.70 17.53 24.06
C LEU A 763 22.18 16.49 23.04
N ASP A 764 22.79 15.42 23.53
CA ASP A 764 23.29 14.34 22.69
C ASP A 764 22.38 13.12 22.82
N PHE A 765 21.87 12.64 21.69
CA PHE A 765 21.07 11.43 21.62
C PHE A 765 21.90 10.32 20.99
N ALA A 766 21.71 9.12 21.52
CA ALA A 766 22.19 7.89 20.94
C ALA A 766 21.04 6.89 20.90
N THR A 767 21.01 6.08 19.85
CA THR A 767 19.93 5.15 19.59
C THR A 767 20.43 3.73 19.62
N LEU A 768 19.66 2.85 20.26
CA LEU A 768 19.80 1.41 20.18
C LEU A 768 18.85 0.89 19.10
N GLY A 769 19.36 0.08 18.17
CA GLY A 769 18.62 -0.47 17.03
C GLY A 769 18.79 0.35 15.74
N ASP A 770 17.98 0.04 14.72
CA ASP A 770 18.03 0.63 13.37
C ASP A 770 17.35 2.02 13.26
N LEU A 771 17.50 2.84 14.30
CA LEU A 771 17.10 4.24 14.28
C LEU A 771 18.28 5.09 13.83
N LYS A 772 18.04 6.03 12.91
CA LYS A 772 19.06 6.96 12.44
C LYS A 772 18.70 8.37 12.85
N ILE A 773 19.52 8.96 13.72
CA ILE A 773 19.43 10.38 14.04
C ILE A 773 19.80 11.18 12.78
N VAL A 774 18.89 12.02 12.32
CA VAL A 774 19.08 12.81 11.10
C VAL A 774 19.80 14.11 11.40
N GLU A 775 19.52 14.69 12.56
CA GLU A 775 20.00 16.00 12.97
C GLU A 775 20.47 15.95 14.42
N ARG A 776 21.73 16.37 14.66
CA ARG A 776 22.24 16.53 16.02
C ARG A 776 21.76 17.88 16.56
N PRO A 777 21.20 17.93 17.77
CA PRO A 777 20.78 19.19 18.39
C PRO A 777 21.91 20.21 18.45
N SER A 778 21.60 21.47 18.15
CA SER A 778 22.55 22.57 18.29
C SER A 778 22.82 22.88 19.77
N VAL A 779 23.87 23.65 20.02
CA VAL A 779 24.23 24.09 21.36
C VAL A 779 23.43 25.33 21.74
N TYR A 780 22.91 25.39 22.97
CA TYR A 780 22.06 26.46 23.48
C TYR A 780 22.64 27.07 24.75
N THR A 781 22.31 28.34 25.03
CA THR A 781 22.62 29.00 26.30
C THR A 781 21.32 29.35 27.00
N ILE A 782 21.10 28.82 28.20
CA ILE A 782 19.83 29.00 28.94
C ILE A 782 20.09 29.91 30.16
N ALA A 783 19.33 31.00 30.25
CA ALA A 783 19.36 31.93 31.37
C ALA A 783 18.90 31.24 32.69
N PRO A 784 19.23 31.81 33.86
CA PRO A 784 18.73 31.32 35.15
C PRO A 784 17.21 31.20 35.16
N HIS A 785 16.67 30.06 35.60
CA HIS A 785 15.23 29.77 35.58
C HIS A 785 14.53 29.90 34.21
N GLY A 786 15.32 29.95 33.13
CA GLY A 786 14.82 29.97 31.76
C GLY A 786 14.45 28.58 31.25
N PHE A 787 13.66 28.53 30.18
CA PHE A 787 13.29 27.31 29.49
C PHE A 787 13.53 27.42 27.99
N GLN A 788 13.80 26.29 27.34
CA GLN A 788 14.05 26.19 25.91
C GLN A 788 13.48 24.87 25.37
N SER A 789 12.74 24.92 24.27
CA SER A 789 12.27 23.71 23.56
C SER A 789 13.23 23.38 22.42
N ILE A 790 13.62 22.11 22.30
CA ILE A 790 14.51 21.58 21.28
C ILE A 790 13.77 20.48 20.51
N LYS A 791 13.70 20.62 19.19
CA LYS A 791 13.12 19.60 18.31
C LYS A 791 14.21 18.75 17.69
N ALA A 792 14.15 17.44 17.89
CA ALA A 792 15.04 16.48 17.26
C ALA A 792 14.22 15.53 16.38
N THR A 793 14.70 15.28 15.16
CA THR A 793 14.05 14.37 14.21
C THR A 793 14.90 13.11 14.06
N ILE A 794 14.28 11.95 14.33
CA ILE A 794 14.92 10.64 14.24
C ILE A 794 14.19 9.83 13.17
N LYS A 795 14.93 9.30 12.20
CA LYS A 795 14.39 8.45 11.14
C LYS A 795 14.35 7.00 11.56
N VAL A 796 13.19 6.38 11.40
CA VAL A 796 12.99 4.96 11.61
C VAL A 796 13.37 4.22 10.33
N SER A 797 14.46 3.45 10.36
CA SER A 797 14.92 2.70 9.18
C SER A 797 14.38 1.27 9.15
N SER A 798 13.97 0.73 10.30
CA SER A 798 13.49 -0.64 10.48
C SER A 798 12.38 -0.73 11.52
N THR A 799 11.61 -1.81 11.50
CA THR A 799 10.53 -2.10 12.46
C THR A 799 10.99 -2.84 13.72
N GLU A 800 12.13 -2.43 14.25
CA GLU A 800 12.58 -2.91 15.54
C GLU A 800 12.20 -1.92 16.64
N THR A 801 11.95 -2.45 17.85
CA THR A 801 11.75 -1.62 19.04
C THR A 801 13.03 -0.85 19.30
N GLY A 802 12.98 0.47 19.09
CA GLY A 802 14.12 1.34 19.31
C GLY A 802 14.10 1.92 20.72
N VAL A 803 15.29 2.00 21.33
CA VAL A 803 15.49 2.74 22.58
C VAL A 803 16.35 3.95 22.28
N ILE A 804 15.89 5.12 22.71
CA ILE A 804 16.66 6.36 22.58
C ILE A 804 17.16 6.71 23.97
N PHE A 805 18.48 6.75 24.12
CA PHE A 805 19.14 7.24 25.31
C PHE A 805 19.84 8.55 24.98
N GLY A 806 20.10 9.37 25.98
CA GLY A 806 20.77 10.64 25.73
C GLY A 806 21.42 11.22 26.96
N SER A 807 22.19 12.27 26.75
CA SER A 807 22.79 13.03 27.84
C SER A 807 22.75 14.52 27.52
N ILE A 808 22.58 15.32 28.56
CA ILE A 808 22.71 16.78 28.49
C ILE A 808 24.11 17.12 28.99
N LEU A 809 24.86 17.83 28.17
CA LEU A 809 26.21 18.30 28.45
C LEU A 809 26.18 19.82 28.51
N TRP A 810 26.79 20.44 29.51
CA TRP A 810 26.92 21.90 29.59
C TRP A 810 28.18 22.32 30.33
N GLU A 811 28.59 23.57 30.15
CA GLU A 811 29.73 24.16 30.85
C GLU A 811 29.24 24.91 32.10
N GLY A 812 29.70 24.46 33.27
CA GLY A 812 29.42 25.11 34.55
C GLY A 812 30.36 26.30 34.86
N PRO A 813 30.12 26.99 35.98
CA PRO A 813 31.04 28.03 36.45
C PRO A 813 32.44 27.42 36.66
N ASN A 814 33.44 27.96 35.94
CA ASN A 814 34.84 27.48 35.78
C ASN A 814 35.14 26.59 34.54
N LEU A 815 34.30 26.57 33.51
CA LEU A 815 34.50 25.72 32.31
C LEU A 815 34.58 24.22 32.65
N ALA A 816 33.95 23.81 33.76
CA ALA A 816 33.86 22.39 34.11
C ALA A 816 32.70 21.76 33.32
N GLU A 817 33.01 20.72 32.54
CA GLU A 817 32.01 19.93 31.83
C GLU A 817 31.13 19.18 32.83
N CYS A 818 29.86 19.53 32.87
CA CYS A 818 28.85 18.86 33.68
C CYS A 818 27.94 18.06 32.76
N CYS A 819 27.52 16.87 33.20
CA CYS A 819 26.64 16.02 32.42
C CYS A 819 25.50 15.43 33.26
N VAL A 820 24.33 15.29 32.64
CA VAL A 820 23.17 14.59 33.19
C VAL A 820 22.74 13.54 32.18
N ILE A 821 22.63 12.29 32.61
CA ILE A 821 22.16 11.18 31.79
C ILE A 821 20.63 11.19 31.82
N LEU A 822 20.03 11.10 30.63
CA LEU A 822 18.57 11.10 30.45
C LEU A 822 18.01 9.69 30.66
N ASN A 823 16.78 9.59 31.12
CA ASN A 823 16.02 8.35 31.08
C ASN A 823 15.77 7.90 29.64
N ASP A 824 15.75 6.58 29.45
CA ASP A 824 15.53 5.94 28.16
C ASP A 824 14.10 6.17 27.65
N ILE A 825 13.98 6.52 26.37
CA ILE A 825 12.70 6.63 25.66
C ILE A 825 12.49 5.35 24.85
N HIS A 826 11.46 4.59 25.21
CA HIS A 826 11.02 3.41 24.46
C HIS A 826 10.06 3.82 23.36
N ILE A 827 10.40 3.53 22.11
CA ILE A 827 9.51 3.72 20.97
C ILE A 827 8.73 2.42 20.74
N ASP A 828 7.41 2.51 20.85
CA ASP A 828 6.53 1.40 20.49
C ASP A 828 6.23 1.41 18.99
N ILE A 829 6.22 0.22 18.42
CA ILE A 829 5.97 -0.01 17.00
C ILE A 829 4.49 -0.19 16.66
N MET A 830 3.64 -0.35 17.68
CA MET A 830 2.22 -0.61 17.52
C MET A 830 1.48 0.46 16.70
N ASP A 831 1.96 1.71 16.73
CA ASP A 831 1.38 2.82 15.97
C ASP A 831 1.58 2.66 14.44
N TYR A 832 2.53 1.82 14.03
CA TYR A 832 2.79 1.50 12.62
C TYR A 832 1.99 0.30 12.11
N ILE A 833 1.36 -0.47 13.00
CA ILE A 833 0.62 -1.68 12.68
C ILE A 833 -0.85 -1.33 12.47
N LYS A 834 -1.35 -1.51 11.23
CA LYS A 834 -2.75 -1.31 10.88
C LYS A 834 -3.46 -2.63 10.59
N PRO A 835 -4.75 -2.75 10.95
CA PRO A 835 -5.54 -3.93 10.62
C PRO A 835 -5.64 -4.10 9.11
N ALA A 836 -5.42 -5.33 8.64
CA ALA A 836 -5.46 -5.68 7.22
C ALA A 836 -6.23 -6.97 7.01
N TYR A 837 -6.70 -7.22 5.79
CA TYR A 837 -7.46 -8.43 5.45
C TYR A 837 -6.72 -9.25 4.39
N CYS A 838 -6.63 -10.57 4.60
CA CYS A 838 -6.14 -11.52 3.61
C CYS A 838 -7.05 -12.75 3.56
N ASN A 839 -7.03 -13.47 2.43
CA ASN A 839 -7.81 -14.71 2.31
C ASN A 839 -7.10 -15.89 3.01
N GLU A 840 -7.82 -16.97 3.28
CA GLU A 840 -7.28 -18.12 4.03
C GLU A 840 -6.10 -18.82 3.32
N ALA A 841 -6.10 -18.85 1.99
CA ALA A 841 -5.03 -19.46 1.21
C ALA A 841 -3.73 -18.62 1.27
N GLN A 842 -3.86 -17.30 1.18
CA GLN A 842 -2.77 -16.34 1.36
C GLN A 842 -2.25 -16.39 2.79
N PHE A 843 -3.15 -16.42 3.79
CA PHE A 843 -2.77 -16.59 5.20
C PHE A 843 -1.90 -17.84 5.38
N ARG A 844 -2.31 -18.99 4.84
CA ARG A 844 -1.52 -20.24 4.91
C ARG A 844 -0.17 -20.11 4.22
N SER A 845 -0.13 -19.50 3.05
CA SER A 845 1.12 -19.29 2.29
C SER A 845 2.09 -18.40 3.09
N MET A 846 1.61 -17.27 3.59
CA MET A 846 2.42 -16.35 4.39
C MET A 846 2.83 -16.99 5.72
N TRP A 847 1.94 -17.77 6.34
CA TRP A 847 2.24 -18.50 7.58
C TRP A 847 3.39 -19.48 7.41
N THR A 848 3.50 -20.14 6.26
CA THR A 848 4.65 -21.01 5.93
C THR A 848 5.90 -20.25 5.53
N GLU A 849 5.75 -19.05 4.97
CA GLU A 849 6.86 -18.21 4.53
C GLU A 849 7.55 -17.51 5.72
N PHE A 850 6.81 -17.19 6.78
CA PHE A 850 7.34 -16.41 7.90
C PHE A 850 8.25 -17.24 8.80
N GLU A 851 9.46 -16.73 9.02
CA GLU A 851 10.54 -17.43 9.72
C GLU A 851 10.43 -17.31 11.25
N TRP A 852 9.98 -16.16 11.77
CA TRP A 852 9.92 -15.90 13.20
C TRP A 852 8.55 -16.27 13.78
N GLU A 853 8.55 -17.07 14.85
CA GLU A 853 7.36 -17.46 15.62
C GLU A 853 7.56 -17.11 17.09
N ASN A 854 6.63 -16.35 17.67
CA ASN A 854 6.53 -16.11 19.10
C ASN A 854 5.27 -16.81 19.64
N ARG A 855 5.41 -17.62 20.68
CA ARG A 855 4.29 -18.34 21.33
C ARG A 855 4.07 -17.77 22.72
N VAL A 856 2.97 -17.04 22.88
CA VAL A 856 2.54 -16.44 24.15
C VAL A 856 1.53 -17.35 24.83
N ASN A 857 1.78 -17.72 26.08
CA ASN A 857 0.82 -18.47 26.89
C ASN A 857 -0.16 -17.51 27.56
N VAL A 858 -1.46 -17.79 27.42
CA VAL A 858 -2.56 -16.97 27.93
C VAL A 858 -3.12 -17.62 29.19
N SER A 859 -3.22 -16.84 30.25
CA SER A 859 -3.94 -17.15 31.48
C SER A 859 -4.65 -15.88 31.94
N ASN A 860 -5.96 -15.77 31.72
CA ASN A 860 -6.74 -14.57 32.05
C ASN A 860 -7.97 -14.93 32.92
N THR A 861 -8.38 -13.98 33.76
CA THR A 861 -9.56 -14.08 34.65
C THR A 861 -10.89 -13.74 33.96
N MET A 862 -10.84 -13.23 32.72
CA MET A 862 -12.04 -13.01 31.90
C MET A 862 -12.84 -14.30 31.69
N SER A 863 -14.16 -14.20 31.72
CA SER A 863 -15.07 -15.37 31.65
C SER A 863 -15.49 -15.77 30.24
N ASP A 864 -15.51 -14.83 29.29
CA ASP A 864 -15.90 -15.08 27.89
C ASP A 864 -14.67 -15.04 26.95
N PRO A 865 -14.34 -16.17 26.27
CA PRO A 865 -13.32 -16.23 25.23
C PRO A 865 -13.46 -15.14 24.14
N ARG A 866 -14.68 -14.70 23.83
CA ARG A 866 -14.92 -13.68 22.79
C ARG A 866 -14.55 -12.27 23.25
N GLU A 867 -14.81 -11.94 24.50
CA GLU A 867 -14.38 -10.68 25.10
C GLU A 867 -12.85 -10.62 25.12
N TYR A 868 -12.20 -11.73 25.43
CA TYR A 868 -10.74 -11.83 25.35
C TYR A 868 -10.22 -11.66 23.92
N LEU A 869 -10.85 -12.26 22.90
CA LEU A 869 -10.49 -12.03 21.50
C LEU A 869 -10.63 -10.54 21.12
N LYS A 870 -11.73 -9.88 21.51
CA LYS A 870 -11.91 -8.43 21.27
C LYS A 870 -10.85 -7.60 21.98
N HIS A 871 -10.47 -7.99 23.19
CA HIS A 871 -9.39 -7.37 23.93
C HIS A 871 -8.05 -7.52 23.19
N VAL A 872 -7.70 -8.73 22.73
CA VAL A 872 -6.49 -9.00 21.95
C VAL A 872 -6.48 -8.20 20.64
N MET A 873 -7.61 -8.12 19.92
CA MET A 873 -7.72 -7.32 18.71
C MET A 873 -7.49 -5.83 18.97
N LYS A 874 -8.04 -5.30 20.06
CA LYS A 874 -7.83 -3.91 20.47
C LYS A 874 -6.39 -3.63 20.90
N ALA A 875 -5.75 -4.59 21.57
CA ALA A 875 -4.37 -4.45 22.04
C ALA A 875 -3.34 -4.59 20.90
N THR A 876 -3.64 -5.39 19.87
CA THR A 876 -2.70 -5.70 18.78
C THR A 876 -3.01 -4.98 17.46
N ASN A 877 -4.08 -4.20 17.38
CA ASN A 877 -4.58 -3.57 16.15
C ASN A 877 -4.74 -4.57 14.98
N MET A 878 -5.02 -5.85 15.27
CA MET A 878 -5.19 -6.89 14.27
C MET A 878 -6.66 -7.08 13.87
N ALA A 879 -6.88 -7.34 12.58
CA ALA A 879 -8.20 -7.74 12.07
C ALA A 879 -8.40 -9.25 12.23
N CYS A 880 -9.61 -9.65 12.65
CA CYS A 880 -9.99 -11.06 12.68
C CYS A 880 -10.39 -11.54 11.29
N LEU A 881 -9.74 -12.61 10.82
CA LEU A 881 -10.02 -13.27 9.55
C LEU A 881 -11.02 -14.42 9.70
N THR A 882 -11.17 -14.95 10.91
CA THR A 882 -12.12 -16.03 11.17
C THR A 882 -13.55 -15.50 11.05
N PRO A 883 -14.43 -16.15 10.26
CA PRO A 883 -15.82 -15.73 10.11
C PRO A 883 -16.59 -15.78 11.44
N GLU A 884 -17.44 -14.78 11.70
CA GLU A 884 -18.26 -14.72 12.93
C GLU A 884 -19.13 -15.96 13.13
N GLY A 885 -19.55 -16.64 12.06
CA GLY A 885 -20.29 -17.91 12.13
C GLY A 885 -19.48 -19.12 12.61
N ALA A 886 -18.14 -19.06 12.59
CA ALA A 886 -17.27 -20.06 13.25
C ALA A 886 -16.96 -19.65 14.71
N LEU A 887 -17.19 -18.37 15.04
CA LEU A 887 -17.16 -17.84 16.40
C LEU A 887 -18.53 -17.99 17.10
N SER A 888 -19.62 -18.25 16.36
CA SER A 888 -20.99 -18.36 16.87
C SER A 888 -21.31 -19.74 17.45
N GLY A 889 -21.93 -19.78 18.62
CA GLY A 889 -22.23 -20.99 19.40
C GLY A 889 -21.68 -20.89 20.83
N ASP A 890 -22.26 -21.64 21.77
CA ASP A 890 -21.71 -21.76 23.13
C ASP A 890 -20.59 -22.80 23.10
N CYS A 891 -19.37 -22.35 22.78
CA CYS A 891 -18.19 -23.19 22.74
C CYS A 891 -17.19 -22.72 23.81
N ASP A 892 -16.77 -23.64 24.67
CA ASP A 892 -15.72 -23.39 25.66
C ASP A 892 -14.32 -23.27 25.02
N PHE A 893 -14.18 -23.61 23.74
CA PHE A 893 -12.95 -23.48 22.97
C PHE A 893 -13.11 -22.48 21.81
N LEU A 894 -12.12 -21.61 21.62
CA LEU A 894 -12.09 -20.63 20.53
C LEU A 894 -10.74 -20.61 19.83
N SER A 895 -10.77 -20.74 18.49
CA SER A 895 -9.60 -20.53 17.63
C SER A 895 -9.87 -19.46 16.59
N ALA A 896 -8.99 -18.45 16.50
CA ALA A 896 -9.14 -17.32 15.59
C ALA A 896 -7.82 -16.95 14.89
N ASN A 897 -7.90 -16.70 13.58
CA ASN A 897 -6.79 -16.16 12.80
C ASN A 897 -6.91 -14.63 12.73
N LEU A 898 -5.78 -13.96 12.89
CA LEU A 898 -5.64 -12.51 12.98
C LEU A 898 -4.55 -12.05 12.01
N TYR A 899 -4.75 -10.88 11.41
CA TYR A 899 -3.78 -10.29 10.47
C TYR A 899 -3.70 -8.77 10.61
N ALA A 900 -2.47 -8.27 10.51
CA ALA A 900 -2.18 -6.85 10.41
C ALA A 900 -0.99 -6.62 9.48
N ARG A 901 -0.89 -5.37 9.00
CA ARG A 901 0.16 -4.92 8.10
C ARG A 901 0.82 -3.66 8.63
N SER A 902 2.14 -3.60 8.48
CA SER A 902 2.94 -2.43 8.79
C SER A 902 2.86 -1.36 7.68
N LEU A 903 2.84 -0.08 8.06
CA LEU A 903 2.84 1.07 7.12
C LEU A 903 4.11 1.19 6.26
N PHE A 904 5.18 0.46 6.57
CA PHE A 904 6.48 0.51 5.88
C PHE A 904 6.46 0.00 4.42
N GLU A 905 5.34 -0.58 3.96
CA GLU A 905 5.15 -1.12 2.61
C GLU A 905 5.19 -0.04 1.50
N LYS A 906 4.76 1.20 1.75
CA LYS A 906 4.47 2.16 0.66
C LYS A 906 5.70 2.81 -0.01
N SER A 907 6.91 2.71 0.53
CA SER A 907 8.04 3.53 0.04
C SER A 907 9.34 2.78 -0.28
N LEU A 908 9.56 1.56 0.22
CA LEU A 908 10.82 0.85 -0.05
C LEU A 908 11.00 0.45 -1.53
N LYS A 909 9.91 0.35 -2.31
CA LYS A 909 9.97 0.10 -3.77
C LYS A 909 10.67 1.21 -4.57
N ARG A 910 10.94 2.39 -3.98
CA ARG A 910 11.63 3.50 -4.68
C ARG A 910 13.16 3.46 -4.63
N VAL A 911 13.79 2.70 -3.73
CA VAL A 911 15.22 2.92 -3.40
C VAL A 911 16.15 1.76 -3.75
N THR A 912 15.68 0.52 -3.87
CA THR A 912 16.57 -0.64 -4.08
C THR A 912 16.68 -1.02 -5.55
N ASN A 913 17.44 -0.23 -6.32
CA ASN A 913 17.86 -0.60 -7.67
C ASN A 913 19.39 -0.68 -7.77
N THR A 914 20.05 -1.31 -6.79
CA THR A 914 21.47 -1.71 -6.87
C THR A 914 21.79 -2.72 -5.76
N ALA A 915 21.91 -4.01 -6.07
CA ALA A 915 22.66 -4.94 -5.23
C ALA A 915 23.22 -6.12 -6.05
N VAL A 916 24.54 -6.28 -5.96
CA VAL A 916 25.40 -7.35 -6.53
C VAL A 916 25.42 -8.53 -5.53
N PRO A 917 25.50 -9.80 -5.97
CA PRO A 917 25.40 -10.94 -5.06
C PRO A 917 26.76 -11.29 -4.44
N LEU A 918 26.79 -11.50 -3.12
CA LEU A 918 27.89 -12.19 -2.44
C LEU A 918 27.34 -13.42 -1.72
N PHE A 919 27.76 -14.59 -2.19
CA PHE A 919 27.58 -15.89 -1.56
C PHE A 919 28.74 -16.19 -0.61
N SER A 920 28.45 -17.04 0.39
CA SER A 920 29.38 -17.86 1.19
C SER A 920 29.64 -17.38 2.62
N LEU A 921 28.93 -17.95 3.59
CA LEU A 921 29.47 -18.71 4.73
C LEU A 921 28.32 -19.15 5.64
N CYS A 922 28.26 -20.46 5.96
CA CYS A 922 27.95 -21.04 7.29
C CYS A 922 27.35 -22.44 7.15
N ALA A 923 28.23 -23.44 7.31
CA ALA A 923 27.90 -24.72 7.90
C ALA A 923 28.32 -24.69 9.37
N ILE A 924 27.62 -25.43 10.26
CA ILE A 924 28.13 -26.24 11.41
C ILE A 924 27.07 -26.36 12.55
N LEU A 925 26.56 -27.61 12.70
CA LEU A 925 26.20 -28.38 13.92
C LEU A 925 24.83 -28.23 14.67
N PRO A 926 24.39 -29.28 15.42
CA PRO A 926 23.00 -29.78 15.47
C PRO A 926 22.42 -30.09 16.88
N SER A 927 21.25 -30.76 16.89
CA SER A 927 20.64 -31.64 17.94
C SER A 927 19.94 -31.00 19.16
N LEU A 928 18.64 -31.34 19.38
CA LEU A 928 18.18 -32.25 20.45
C LEU A 928 16.65 -32.54 20.43
N GLU A 929 16.37 -33.85 20.53
CA GLU A 929 15.26 -34.68 21.06
C GLU A 929 13.79 -34.23 21.26
N LEU A 930 12.91 -35.16 20.81
CA LEU A 930 11.52 -35.39 21.22
C LEU A 930 11.43 -36.04 22.61
N ASN A 931 10.39 -35.70 23.39
CA ASN A 931 9.48 -36.68 24.02
C ASN A 931 8.28 -36.01 24.70
N LEU A 932 7.19 -36.78 24.83
CA LEU A 932 5.87 -36.52 25.45
C LEU A 932 4.79 -35.88 24.57
N LEU A 933 3.95 -36.73 23.96
CA LEU A 933 2.48 -36.60 23.95
C LEU A 933 1.85 -37.82 23.25
N SER A 934 1.93 -38.97 23.92
CA SER A 934 1.09 -40.14 23.64
C SER A 934 -0.10 -40.12 24.59
N GLY A 935 -1.25 -39.67 24.10
CA GLY A 935 -2.51 -39.73 24.85
C GLY A 935 -3.44 -38.59 24.48
N LEU A 936 -4.16 -38.72 23.36
CA LEU A 936 -5.42 -38.04 23.01
C LEU A 936 -5.81 -38.44 21.57
N ILE A 937 -6.31 -39.66 21.41
CA ILE A 937 -7.00 -40.12 20.20
C ILE A 937 -8.40 -40.52 20.66
N LEU A 938 -9.40 -39.71 20.30
CA LEU A 938 -10.77 -40.09 19.90
C LEU A 938 -11.65 -38.83 19.81
N GLY A 939 -12.04 -38.44 18.60
CA GLY A 939 -13.26 -37.66 18.34
C GLY A 939 -13.11 -36.14 18.16
N SER A 940 -12.50 -35.67 17.07
CA SER A 940 -12.87 -34.42 16.35
C SER A 940 -11.96 -34.20 15.14
N SER A 941 -12.55 -34.13 13.94
CA SER A 941 -11.82 -33.86 12.68
C SER A 941 -11.52 -32.37 12.54
N PHE A 942 -10.55 -31.86 13.30
CA PHE A 942 -9.97 -30.52 13.10
C PHE A 942 -8.56 -30.47 13.70
N TYR A 943 -7.54 -31.06 13.07
CA TYR A 943 -6.14 -30.67 13.35
C TYR A 943 -5.21 -30.81 12.14
N SER A 944 -4.41 -29.76 11.95
CA SER A 944 -3.36 -29.62 10.95
C SER A 944 -2.14 -30.46 11.33
N LEU A 945 -1.85 -31.51 10.56
CA LEU A 945 -0.60 -32.27 10.64
C LEU A 945 0.57 -31.44 10.08
N ASN A 946 1.54 -31.15 10.95
CA ASN A 946 2.84 -30.57 10.60
C ASN A 946 3.66 -31.60 9.79
N ASN A 947 3.76 -31.40 8.47
CA ASN A 947 4.81 -32.01 7.67
C ASN A 947 5.95 -30.99 7.52
N LYS A 948 7.07 -31.22 8.22
CA LYS A 948 8.35 -30.54 7.96
C LYS A 948 8.87 -31.02 6.60
N ILE A 949 8.40 -30.40 5.53
CA ILE A 949 9.05 -30.44 4.22
C ILE A 949 9.98 -29.23 4.18
N LEU A 950 11.29 -29.46 4.17
CA LEU A 950 12.30 -28.45 3.86
C LEU A 950 12.07 -27.95 2.42
N PRO A 951 11.67 -26.68 2.19
CA PRO A 951 11.72 -26.10 0.86
C PRO A 951 13.09 -25.42 0.67
N LEU A 952 13.69 -25.60 -0.50
CA LEU A 952 14.87 -24.87 -0.92
C LEU A 952 14.62 -23.36 -0.83
N HIS A 953 15.48 -22.64 -0.10
CA HIS A 953 15.46 -21.19 0.02
C HIS A 953 15.68 -20.53 -1.34
N THR A 954 14.66 -19.79 -1.80
CA THR A 954 14.82 -18.70 -2.77
C THR A 954 14.54 -17.41 -2.01
N LEU A 955 15.57 -16.62 -1.74
CA LEU A 955 15.44 -15.29 -1.16
C LEU A 955 14.70 -14.39 -2.17
N SER A 956 13.44 -14.08 -1.87
CA SER A 956 12.64 -13.10 -2.59
C SER A 956 12.92 -11.70 -2.02
N PRO A 957 13.23 -10.69 -2.85
CA PRO A 957 13.51 -9.34 -2.38
C PRO A 957 12.22 -8.57 -2.05
N GLY A 958 12.12 -8.07 -0.82
CA GLY A 958 11.35 -6.87 -0.45
C GLY A 958 9.84 -6.90 -0.66
N SER A 959 9.13 -7.77 0.03
CA SER A 959 7.68 -7.63 0.29
C SER A 959 7.48 -7.18 1.74
N GLY A 960 6.58 -6.21 1.96
CA GLY A 960 6.40 -5.51 3.25
C GLY A 960 6.23 -6.39 4.48
N GLU A 961 6.35 -5.76 5.65
CA GLU A 961 6.36 -6.43 6.95
C GLU A 961 4.93 -6.65 7.44
N ASP A 962 4.50 -7.89 7.29
CA ASP A 962 3.17 -8.39 7.62
C ASP A 962 3.25 -9.21 8.92
N ALA A 963 2.20 -9.13 9.75
CA ALA A 963 2.10 -9.87 11.01
C ALA A 963 0.84 -10.74 11.04
N LEU A 964 1.02 -12.03 11.32
CA LEU A 964 -0.05 -13.01 11.43
C LEU A 964 -0.13 -13.50 12.87
N ALA A 965 -1.34 -13.72 13.38
CA ALA A 965 -1.50 -14.40 14.65
C ALA A 965 -2.59 -15.48 14.58
N ASN A 966 -2.38 -16.57 15.32
CA ASN A 966 -3.36 -17.62 15.59
C ASN A 966 -3.59 -17.65 17.10
N LEU A 967 -4.82 -17.33 17.50
CA LEU A 967 -5.31 -17.42 18.86
C LEU A 967 -5.95 -18.78 19.06
N SER A 968 -5.58 -19.50 20.11
CA SER A 968 -6.23 -20.75 20.53
C SER A 968 -6.42 -20.72 22.05
N ILE A 969 -7.66 -20.56 22.50
CA ILE A 969 -8.02 -20.39 23.92
C ILE A 969 -9.17 -21.31 24.31
N GLU A 970 -9.18 -21.73 25.56
CA GLU A 970 -10.19 -22.57 26.17
C GLU A 970 -10.63 -21.99 27.52
N ARG A 971 -11.89 -22.20 27.88
CA ARG A 971 -12.44 -21.87 29.19
C ARG A 971 -12.31 -23.09 30.09
N THR A 972 -11.60 -22.94 31.21
CA THR A 972 -11.49 -24.00 32.22
C THR A 972 -12.76 -24.08 33.08
N GLU A 973 -12.96 -25.22 33.74
CA GLU A 973 -14.07 -25.45 34.67
C GLU A 973 -14.12 -24.43 35.84
N THR A 974 -12.98 -23.80 36.14
CA THR A 974 -12.86 -22.74 37.15
C THR A 974 -13.32 -21.35 36.67
N GLY A 975 -13.74 -21.24 35.40
CA GLY A 975 -14.18 -19.99 34.78
C GLY A 975 -13.06 -19.09 34.27
N THR A 976 -11.80 -19.54 34.31
CA THR A 976 -10.64 -18.82 33.78
C THR A 976 -10.29 -19.27 32.35
N ILE A 977 -9.76 -18.36 31.54
CA ILE A 977 -9.35 -18.65 30.16
C ILE A 977 -7.88 -19.05 30.13
N THR A 978 -7.59 -20.23 29.58
CA THR A 978 -6.24 -20.74 29.33
C THR A 978 -6.01 -20.93 27.84
N GLY A 979 -4.77 -20.81 27.37
CA GLY A 979 -4.49 -21.03 25.95
C GLY A 979 -3.14 -20.53 25.50
N HIS A 980 -2.99 -20.38 24.19
CA HIS A 980 -1.80 -19.78 23.59
C HIS A 980 -2.12 -18.97 22.35
N VAL A 981 -1.38 -17.87 22.17
CA VAL A 981 -1.34 -17.09 20.93
C VAL A 981 -0.02 -17.36 20.23
N ARG A 982 -0.07 -17.77 18.96
CA ARG A 982 1.11 -17.88 18.11
C ARG A 982 1.14 -16.71 17.17
N ILE A 983 2.22 -15.95 17.18
CA ILE A 983 2.41 -14.78 16.32
C ILE A 983 3.56 -15.10 15.39
N ARG A 984 3.35 -14.91 14.09
CA ARG A 984 4.39 -15.05 13.07
C ARG A 984 4.58 -13.73 12.32
N SER A 985 5.84 -13.40 12.05
CA SER A 985 6.24 -12.23 11.27
C SER A 985 7.52 -12.54 10.50
N LYS A 986 7.83 -11.71 9.51
CA LYS A 986 9.15 -11.71 8.86
C LYS A 986 10.24 -11.12 9.75
N THR A 987 9.89 -10.21 10.66
CA THR A 987 10.83 -9.57 11.59
C THR A 987 10.59 -10.04 13.01
N GLN A 988 11.68 -10.33 13.72
CA GLN A 988 11.66 -10.75 15.12
C GLN A 988 11.02 -9.68 16.03
N GLY A 989 11.36 -8.40 15.80
CA GLY A 989 10.88 -7.28 16.59
C GLY A 989 9.34 -7.19 16.65
N ILE A 990 8.67 -7.32 15.51
CA ILE A 990 7.20 -7.29 15.45
C ILE A 990 6.58 -8.49 16.19
N ALA A 991 7.11 -9.70 16.01
CA ALA A 991 6.58 -10.90 16.65
C ALA A 991 6.72 -10.87 18.18
N LEU A 992 7.83 -10.31 18.69
CA LEU A 992 8.04 -10.13 20.13
C LEU A 992 7.17 -9.01 20.70
N SER A 993 7.16 -7.83 20.09
CA SER A 993 6.40 -6.66 20.56
C SER A 993 4.91 -6.93 20.67
N LEU A 994 4.34 -7.59 19.65
CA LEU A 994 2.94 -8.00 19.68
C LEU A 994 2.67 -9.01 20.80
N GLY A 995 3.63 -9.89 21.09
CA GLY A 995 3.50 -10.86 22.17
C GLY A 995 3.60 -10.24 23.56
N ASP A 996 4.47 -9.25 23.73
CA ASP A 996 4.62 -8.49 24.97
C ASP A 996 3.33 -7.71 25.28
N ARG A 997 2.70 -7.08 24.28
CA ARG A 997 1.41 -6.40 24.45
C ARG A 997 0.29 -7.35 24.90
N ILE A 998 0.23 -8.56 24.36
CA ILE A 998 -0.74 -9.58 24.80
C ILE A 998 -0.46 -10.03 26.24
N THR A 999 0.82 -10.03 26.65
CA THR A 999 1.24 -10.42 28.00
C THR A 999 1.02 -9.31 29.03
N MET A 1000 1.19 -8.04 28.63
CA MET A 1000 0.95 -6.86 29.47
C MET A 1000 -0.53 -6.58 29.70
N GLY A 1001 -1.42 -7.04 28.81
CA GLY A 1001 -2.88 -6.99 28.98
C GLY A 1001 -3.47 -8.06 29.91
N LYS A 1002 -2.64 -8.62 30.82
CA LYS A 1002 -3.05 -9.63 31.81
C LYS A 1002 -3.91 -9.05 32.92
#